data_AF-A0A8H4QPH1-F1
#
_entry.id   AF-A0A8H4QPH1-F1
#
_cell.length_a   1.000
_cell.length_b   1.000
_cell.length_c   1.000
_cell.angle_alpha   90.00
_cell.angle_beta   90.00
_cell.angle_gamma   90.00
#
_symmetry.space_group_name_H-M   'P 1'
#
loop_
_entity.id
_entity.type
_entity.pdbx_description
1 polymer ?
#
loop_
_entity_poly.entity_id
_entity_poly.type
_entity_poly.pdbx_seq_one_letter_code
_entity_poly.pdbx_strand_id
1 'polypeptide(L)'
;MNKTGLLQLIGYILNWGFFGILGMQVYVYYLAFPKDSARKKALVYILLILEAAHTIIFTSSAFNIFATGFGDAAVLDRVDLLWSSVPVMSGLVIITDCARDSGIRGAEVYYASRIASFSYAEKKYLSGLVTTLAVLQFGGAIALGVQTKNAILYSRLIGSGPLITSTIWQSSSLGCNLIIAVCMLSSILRNILKARPLVPHKTAIKFTLQYRNISSLNTPAASRTLLISGLGIVVATACVLYTSEIHSDFEEEDNQIHGLYTRGSKYFDVLSSSGSIAYRPTIPGIRRYDTVQVDSNSPSEDRLSEIHVPFSPTLTLATFLVLDGHNGGKLAHKLRDTLPTSVLLSIADVYSKYAEMEDMGGPGRNPGELPNPRPSSEALDEAIKSAFNTVDYLIVHGGAMKALGLDKDAYDALQKDNSDTSTTTSPASSSRTRLEAFREVALANEGSCALMAVYNSDERSLRLALTGDSRAVFGRRVQSNDGKFVYEAEQLTMDQNATNTEEAARLHAEHPDEPDILKNNRVLGWGPARAFGDGVMKWSRAVQRQLNLRVLGDRPRETCKTPPYFTAEPIITVKEKIEKGDFVVLATDGLWDCLTSEEVVGLVGMWLHKNGIRENLDTQKEVLVAPPPRHSIDDFFEDPRITLIRHLEASAQARTIKINEQPEQSVKPSELPVIFPEGYKDKTGMYKYWRTEKKFVCQDQDTNVASHLARNALGGADADLRDTLMEISPPRSRRFRDDISIIVVFFD
;
A
#
# COMPACT_ATOMS: atom_id res chain seq x y z
N MET A 1 -5.27 0.19 64.60
CA MET A 1 -6.24 0.69 63.60
C MET A 1 -7.41 -0.29 63.50
N ASN A 2 -8.63 0.16 63.78
CA ASN A 2 -9.84 -0.61 63.47
C ASN A 2 -9.91 -0.88 61.96
N LYS A 3 -10.44 -2.05 61.53
CA LYS A 3 -10.57 -2.43 60.11
C LYS A 3 -11.18 -1.32 59.24
N THR A 4 -12.08 -0.52 59.80
CA THR A 4 -12.74 0.63 59.16
C THR A 4 -11.79 1.77 58.79
N GLY A 5 -10.81 2.09 59.65
CA GLY A 5 -9.86 3.19 59.39
C GLY A 5 -8.83 2.85 58.32
N LEU A 6 -8.37 1.59 58.27
CA LEU A 6 -7.47 1.12 57.19
C LEU A 6 -8.15 1.21 55.82
N LEU A 7 -9.43 0.87 55.78
CA LEU A 7 -10.25 0.88 54.57
C LEU A 7 -10.55 2.28 54.04
N GLN A 8 -10.77 3.26 54.93
CA GLN A 8 -10.88 4.67 54.57
C GLN A 8 -9.55 5.22 54.04
N LEU A 9 -8.42 4.88 54.68
CA LEU A 9 -7.09 5.29 54.23
C LEU A 9 -6.77 4.80 52.81
N ILE A 10 -7.07 3.53 52.53
CA ILE A 10 -6.93 2.97 51.17
C ILE A 10 -7.79 3.73 50.16
N GLY A 11 -9.02 4.11 50.54
CA GLY A 11 -9.91 4.92 49.72
C GLY A 11 -9.33 6.29 49.35
N TYR A 12 -8.71 6.98 50.31
CA TYR A 12 -8.06 8.27 50.07
C TYR A 12 -6.84 8.16 49.14
N ILE A 13 -6.03 7.11 49.30
CA ILE A 13 -4.86 6.86 48.44
C ILE A 13 -5.29 6.56 47.00
N LEU A 14 -6.33 5.73 46.84
CA LEU A 14 -6.87 5.42 45.51
C LEU A 14 -7.47 6.64 44.82
N ASN A 15 -8.15 7.53 45.56
CA ASN A 15 -8.69 8.78 45.00
C ASN A 15 -7.60 9.65 44.35
N TRP A 16 -6.45 9.82 45.02
CA TRP A 16 -5.28 10.51 44.44
C TRP A 16 -4.70 9.80 43.22
N GLY A 17 -4.63 8.45 43.26
CA GLY A 17 -4.19 7.65 42.12
C GLY A 17 -5.07 7.83 40.89
N PHE A 18 -6.40 7.83 41.07
CA PHE A 18 -7.35 8.05 39.99
C PHE A 18 -7.32 9.48 39.46
N PHE A 19 -7.13 10.49 40.32
CA PHE A 19 -6.95 11.88 39.88
C PHE A 19 -5.68 12.05 39.02
N GLY A 20 -4.59 11.36 39.37
CA GLY A 20 -3.37 11.34 38.55
C GLY A 20 -3.57 10.72 37.16
N ILE A 21 -4.33 9.62 37.08
CA ILE A 21 -4.72 9.00 35.80
C ILE A 21 -5.55 9.97 34.97
N LEU A 22 -6.55 10.65 35.57
CA LEU A 22 -7.37 11.65 34.89
C LEU A 22 -6.53 12.81 34.33
N GLY A 23 -5.54 13.28 35.09
CA GLY A 23 -4.61 14.33 34.63
C GLY A 23 -3.84 13.91 33.38
N MET A 24 -3.33 12.68 33.34
CA MET A 24 -2.68 12.13 32.15
C MET A 24 -3.65 11.99 30.96
N GLN A 25 -4.90 11.62 31.22
CA GLN A 25 -5.93 11.50 30.17
C GLN A 25 -6.26 12.85 29.53
N VAL A 26 -6.39 13.92 30.33
CA VAL A 26 -6.62 15.27 29.81
C VAL A 26 -5.40 15.79 29.03
N TYR A 27 -4.19 15.45 29.49
CA TYR A 27 -2.96 15.80 28.77
C TYR A 27 -2.88 15.14 27.38
N VAL A 28 -3.16 13.83 27.31
CA VAL A 28 -3.21 13.09 26.04
C VAL A 28 -4.30 13.66 25.12
N TYR A 29 -5.49 13.97 25.66
CA TYR A 29 -6.56 14.61 24.90
C TYR A 29 -6.13 15.96 24.29
N TYR A 30 -5.41 16.79 25.06
CA TYR A 30 -4.94 18.08 24.56
C TYR A 30 -3.95 17.94 23.39
N LEU A 31 -3.07 16.93 23.43
CA LEU A 31 -2.10 16.65 22.37
C LEU A 31 -2.77 16.04 21.12
N ALA A 32 -3.69 15.10 21.32
CA ALA A 32 -4.33 14.36 20.24
C ALA A 32 -5.38 15.20 19.48
N PHE A 33 -6.07 16.13 20.15
CA PHE A 33 -7.21 16.86 19.58
C PHE A 33 -7.04 18.40 19.60
N PRO A 34 -5.98 18.97 18.98
CA PRO A 34 -5.71 20.41 19.03
C PRO A 34 -6.74 21.24 18.26
N LYS A 35 -7.46 20.66 17.30
CA LYS A 35 -8.48 21.34 16.48
C LYS A 35 -9.91 21.22 17.03
N ASP A 36 -10.09 20.55 18.17
CA ASP A 36 -11.43 20.33 18.70
C ASP A 36 -12.10 21.64 19.15
N SER A 37 -13.43 21.69 19.01
CA SER A 37 -14.18 22.94 19.24
C SER A 37 -14.02 23.44 20.68
N ALA A 38 -14.03 24.76 20.85
CA ALA A 38 -13.88 25.39 22.17
C ALA A 38 -14.88 24.85 23.21
N ARG A 39 -16.06 24.41 22.76
CA ARG A 39 -17.10 23.80 23.61
C ARG A 39 -16.68 22.45 24.19
N LYS A 40 -16.10 21.56 23.36
CA LYS A 40 -15.62 20.24 23.81
C LYS A 40 -14.45 20.37 24.77
N LYS A 41 -13.51 21.27 24.45
CA LYS A 41 -12.39 21.59 25.33
C LYS A 41 -12.84 22.17 26.67
N ALA A 42 -13.80 23.11 26.65
CA ALA A 42 -14.39 23.66 27.86
C ALA A 42 -15.01 22.56 28.74
N LEU A 43 -15.73 21.60 28.14
CA LEU A 43 -16.29 20.47 28.88
C LEU A 43 -15.20 19.66 29.59
N VAL A 44 -14.15 19.22 28.88
CA VAL A 44 -13.06 18.43 29.47
C VAL A 44 -12.37 19.16 30.62
N TYR A 45 -12.12 20.47 30.47
CA TYR A 45 -11.52 21.25 31.55
C TYR A 45 -12.45 21.48 32.75
N ILE A 46 -13.76 21.67 32.52
CA ILE A 46 -14.75 21.78 33.59
C ILE A 46 -14.81 20.47 34.39
N LEU A 47 -14.78 19.31 33.72
CA LEU A 47 -14.75 17.99 34.37
C LEU A 47 -13.50 17.84 35.26
N LEU A 48 -12.31 18.24 34.74
CA LEU A 48 -11.07 18.21 35.49
C LEU A 48 -11.12 19.11 36.75
N ILE A 49 -11.67 20.32 36.61
CA ILE A 49 -11.80 21.27 37.73
C ILE A 49 -12.75 20.73 38.81
N LEU A 50 -13.87 20.13 38.42
CA LEU A 50 -14.83 19.54 39.36
C LEU A 50 -14.22 18.34 40.12
N GLU A 51 -13.49 17.46 39.43
CA GLU A 51 -12.79 16.34 40.06
C GLU A 51 -11.61 16.78 40.94
N ALA A 52 -10.93 17.86 40.57
CA ALA A 52 -9.91 18.48 41.41
C ALA A 52 -10.51 19.04 42.70
N ALA A 53 -11.63 19.77 42.59
CA ALA A 53 -12.35 20.29 43.76
C ALA A 53 -12.83 19.17 44.70
N HIS A 54 -13.32 18.06 44.13
CA HIS A 54 -13.70 16.88 44.89
C HIS A 54 -12.49 16.25 45.61
N THR A 55 -11.37 16.05 44.90
CA THR A 55 -10.13 15.50 45.46
C THR A 55 -9.60 16.38 46.61
N ILE A 56 -9.74 17.70 46.52
CA ILE A 56 -9.37 18.64 47.59
C ILE A 56 -10.25 18.45 48.83
N ILE A 57 -11.57 18.34 48.67
CA ILE A 57 -12.51 18.07 49.79
C ILE A 57 -12.18 16.73 50.45
N PHE A 58 -11.92 15.70 49.65
CA PHE A 58 -11.55 14.36 50.12
C PHE A 58 -10.23 14.38 50.90
N THR A 59 -9.24 15.15 50.42
CA THR A 59 -7.94 15.31 51.08
C THR A 59 -8.04 16.09 52.39
N SER A 60 -8.86 17.14 52.42
CA SER A 60 -9.11 17.91 53.64
C SER A 60 -9.74 17.03 54.73
N SER A 61 -10.69 16.17 54.33
CA SER A 61 -11.29 15.20 55.26
C SER A 61 -10.28 14.13 55.72
N ALA A 62 -9.44 13.61 54.82
CA ALA A 62 -8.38 12.67 55.17
C ALA A 62 -7.39 13.26 56.19
N PHE A 63 -7.02 14.53 56.01
CA PHE A 63 -6.14 15.25 56.92
C PHE A 63 -6.78 15.44 58.30
N ASN A 64 -8.07 15.77 58.34
CA ASN A 64 -8.79 15.92 59.61
C ASN A 64 -8.90 14.59 60.38
N ILE A 65 -9.09 13.47 59.68
CA ILE A 65 -9.24 12.15 60.31
C ILE A 65 -7.89 11.55 60.74
N PHE A 66 -6.88 11.61 59.87
CA PHE A 66 -5.61 10.89 60.08
C PHE A 66 -4.46 11.76 60.59
N ALA A 67 -4.55 13.09 60.51
CA ALA A 67 -3.54 13.98 61.06
C ALA A 67 -4.02 14.68 62.33
N THR A 68 -5.01 15.58 62.24
CA THR A 68 -5.41 16.41 63.40
C THR A 68 -6.26 15.64 64.42
N GLY A 69 -7.08 14.68 63.97
CA GLY A 69 -7.89 13.79 64.81
C GLY A 69 -7.22 12.46 65.17
N PHE A 70 -5.90 12.32 64.98
CA PHE A 70 -5.20 11.06 65.15
C PHE A 70 -5.32 10.52 66.59
N GLY A 71 -5.80 9.27 66.71
CA GLY A 71 -5.97 8.58 67.99
C GLY A 71 -7.38 8.70 68.61
N ASP A 72 -8.25 9.57 68.09
CA ASP A 72 -9.65 9.67 68.53
C ASP A 72 -10.57 8.80 67.63
N ALA A 73 -11.09 7.73 68.21
CA ALA A 73 -12.00 6.81 67.52
C ALA A 73 -13.34 7.45 67.13
N ALA A 74 -13.74 8.54 67.79
CA ALA A 74 -14.98 9.25 67.48
C ALA A 74 -14.88 10.10 66.19
N VAL A 75 -13.67 10.54 65.81
CA VAL A 75 -13.43 11.31 64.57
C VAL A 75 -13.68 10.43 63.34
N LEU A 76 -13.35 9.13 63.41
CA LEU A 76 -13.56 8.15 62.33
C LEU A 76 -15.04 7.91 61.98
N ASP A 77 -15.95 8.20 62.91
CA ASP A 77 -17.39 8.03 62.72
C ASP A 77 -18.08 9.32 62.22
N ARG A 78 -17.37 10.47 62.16
CA ARG A 78 -17.95 11.73 61.67
C ARG A 78 -17.90 11.83 60.15
N VAL A 79 -18.99 12.27 59.55
CA VAL A 79 -19.13 12.44 58.09
C VAL A 79 -18.45 13.74 57.60
N ASP A 80 -18.41 14.79 58.43
CA ASP A 80 -17.79 16.10 58.13
C ASP A 80 -18.11 16.62 56.71
N LEU A 81 -17.14 17.16 55.96
CA LEU A 81 -17.36 17.72 54.62
C LEU A 81 -17.64 16.65 53.55
N LEU A 82 -17.57 15.36 53.87
CA LEU A 82 -17.74 14.29 52.88
C LEU A 82 -19.19 14.15 52.41
N TRP A 83 -20.18 14.68 53.13
CA TRP A 83 -21.57 14.66 52.64
C TRP A 83 -21.75 15.44 51.33
N SER A 84 -20.91 16.45 51.08
CA SER A 84 -20.96 17.26 49.85
C SER A 84 -20.26 16.60 48.66
N SER A 85 -19.42 15.59 48.90
CA SER A 85 -18.77 14.80 47.83
C SER A 85 -19.79 14.07 46.95
N VAL A 86 -20.86 13.54 47.55
CA VAL A 86 -21.90 12.75 46.85
C VAL A 86 -22.71 13.61 45.87
N PRO A 87 -23.22 14.81 46.24
CA PRO A 87 -23.82 15.74 45.28
C PRO A 87 -22.84 16.32 44.25
N VAL A 88 -21.57 16.53 44.59
CA VAL A 88 -20.54 17.04 43.65
C VAL A 88 -20.24 16.01 42.54
N MET A 89 -20.12 14.72 42.89
CA MET A 89 -20.02 13.60 41.93
C MET A 89 -21.27 13.47 41.04
N SER A 90 -22.42 13.94 41.54
CA SER A 90 -23.71 13.90 40.83
C SER A 90 -23.96 15.14 39.97
N GLY A 91 -23.37 16.29 40.32
CA GLY A 91 -23.42 17.51 39.51
C GLY A 91 -22.75 17.34 38.14
N LEU A 92 -21.74 16.45 38.06
CA LEU A 92 -21.14 15.97 36.81
C LEU A 92 -22.15 15.23 35.90
N VAL A 93 -23.19 14.62 36.49
CA VAL A 93 -24.28 13.91 35.81
C VAL A 93 -25.44 14.86 35.41
N ILE A 94 -25.51 16.11 35.92
CA ILE A 94 -26.55 17.08 35.52
C ILE A 94 -26.10 18.15 34.53
N ILE A 95 -24.80 18.48 34.48
CA ILE A 95 -24.26 19.29 33.35
C ILE A 95 -24.50 18.56 32.01
N THR A 96 -24.91 17.29 32.06
CA THR A 96 -25.18 16.40 30.95
C THR A 96 -26.66 16.14 30.65
N ASP A 97 -27.62 16.58 31.48
CA ASP A 97 -29.06 16.24 31.32
C ASP A 97 -30.04 17.44 31.24
N CYS A 98 -29.64 18.65 31.64
CA CYS A 98 -30.49 19.85 31.52
C CYS A 98 -30.03 20.80 30.40
N ALA A 99 -30.21 20.42 29.14
CA ALA A 99 -30.13 21.36 28.00
C ALA A 99 -30.81 20.81 26.75
N ARG A 100 -32.13 20.56 26.81
CA ARG A 100 -32.88 20.18 25.58
C ARG A 100 -33.01 21.33 24.58
N ASP A 101 -32.55 22.54 24.91
CA ASP A 101 -32.64 23.73 24.03
C ASP A 101 -31.35 24.57 23.92
N SER A 102 -30.20 24.07 24.41
CA SER A 102 -28.95 24.88 24.45
C SER A 102 -27.71 24.23 23.82
N GLY A 103 -27.86 23.07 23.14
CA GLY A 103 -26.77 22.48 22.36
C GLY A 103 -25.56 21.96 23.15
N ILE A 104 -25.73 21.67 24.45
CA ILE A 104 -24.75 20.96 25.29
C ILE A 104 -25.26 19.54 25.46
N ARG A 105 -24.53 18.54 24.94
CA ARG A 105 -24.84 17.12 25.15
C ARG A 105 -23.72 16.51 25.99
N GLY A 106 -24.09 15.87 27.08
CA GLY A 106 -23.16 15.21 27.98
C GLY A 106 -22.70 13.83 27.56
N ALA A 107 -21.68 13.28 28.23
CA ALA A 107 -21.02 12.03 27.84
C ALA A 107 -21.98 10.82 27.70
N GLU A 108 -22.84 10.55 28.68
CA GLU A 108 -23.73 9.38 28.66
C GLU A 108 -24.89 9.54 27.65
N VAL A 109 -25.46 10.74 27.53
CA VAL A 109 -26.50 11.08 26.53
C VAL A 109 -25.94 11.15 25.11
N TYR A 110 -24.67 11.56 24.97
CA TYR A 110 -23.92 11.50 23.71
C TYR A 110 -23.79 10.05 23.21
N TYR A 111 -23.46 9.09 24.09
CA TYR A 111 -23.42 7.67 23.74
C TYR A 111 -24.80 7.09 23.43
N ALA A 112 -25.83 7.44 24.21
CA ALA A 112 -27.20 7.03 23.91
C ALA A 112 -27.68 7.53 22.54
N SER A 113 -27.37 8.78 22.19
CA SER A 113 -27.68 9.37 20.87
C SER A 113 -26.88 8.73 19.73
N ARG A 114 -25.67 8.20 19.98
CA ARG A 114 -24.86 7.48 18.97
C ARG A 114 -25.34 6.03 18.79
N ILE A 115 -25.76 5.35 19.87
CA ILE A 115 -26.44 4.05 19.78
C ILE A 115 -27.70 4.16 18.90
N ALA A 116 -28.42 5.29 18.98
CA ALA A 116 -29.57 5.57 18.14
C ALA A 116 -29.22 5.91 16.68
N SER A 117 -28.03 6.45 16.39
CA SER A 117 -27.60 6.80 15.01
C SER A 117 -27.00 5.61 14.24
N PHE A 118 -26.39 4.65 14.92
CA PHE A 118 -25.70 3.50 14.29
C PHE A 118 -26.60 2.29 13.99
N SER A 119 -27.85 2.27 14.48
CA SER A 119 -28.72 1.09 14.33
C SER A 119 -29.99 1.41 13.55
N TYR A 120 -30.08 0.83 12.36
CA TYR A 120 -31.27 0.74 11.52
C TYR A 120 -32.47 0.30 12.39
N ALA A 121 -33.43 1.21 12.55
CA ALA A 121 -34.84 1.04 12.95
C ALA A 121 -35.26 0.26 14.24
N GLU A 122 -34.50 -0.67 14.84
CA GLU A 122 -35.10 -1.61 15.82
C GLU A 122 -34.76 -1.41 17.32
N LYS A 123 -33.86 -0.49 17.72
CA LYS A 123 -33.38 -0.42 19.13
C LYS A 123 -33.50 0.92 19.86
N LYS A 124 -34.49 1.75 19.50
CA LYS A 124 -34.76 3.03 20.20
C LYS A 124 -35.09 2.85 21.69
N TYR A 125 -35.64 1.68 22.07
CA TYR A 125 -35.98 1.36 23.46
C TYR A 125 -34.75 1.31 24.39
N LEU A 126 -33.59 0.91 23.86
CA LEU A 126 -32.38 0.73 24.65
C LEU A 126 -31.73 2.07 25.02
N SER A 127 -31.78 3.04 24.10
CA SER A 127 -31.39 4.43 24.39
C SER A 127 -32.31 5.04 25.45
N GLY A 128 -33.62 4.80 25.38
CA GLY A 128 -34.57 5.27 26.40
C GLY A 128 -34.31 4.65 27.78
N LEU A 129 -33.92 3.38 27.83
CA LEU A 129 -33.56 2.68 29.06
C LEU A 129 -32.28 3.27 29.70
N VAL A 130 -31.24 3.54 28.91
CA VAL A 130 -30.01 4.19 29.39
C VAL A 130 -30.30 5.56 29.98
N THR A 131 -31.09 6.39 29.31
CA THR A 131 -31.49 7.71 29.83
C THR A 131 -32.28 7.60 31.14
N THR A 132 -33.18 6.62 31.25
CA THR A 132 -33.96 6.42 32.48
C THR A 132 -33.09 5.98 33.66
N LEU A 133 -32.12 5.09 33.42
CA LEU A 133 -31.16 4.65 34.43
C LEU A 133 -30.24 5.79 34.89
N ALA A 134 -29.85 6.69 33.99
CA ALA A 134 -29.06 7.88 34.34
C ALA A 134 -29.83 8.85 35.25
N VAL A 135 -31.11 9.11 34.95
CA VAL A 135 -31.98 9.94 35.80
C VAL A 135 -32.19 9.31 37.18
N LEU A 136 -32.38 7.99 37.24
CA LEU A 136 -32.52 7.24 38.50
C LEU A 136 -31.24 7.27 39.33
N GLN A 137 -30.08 7.12 38.69
CA GLN A 137 -28.77 7.26 39.32
C GLN A 137 -28.61 8.64 39.96
N PHE A 138 -28.96 9.70 39.23
CA PHE A 138 -28.87 11.07 39.70
C PHE A 138 -29.78 11.33 40.92
N GLY A 139 -31.05 10.92 40.84
CA GLY A 139 -32.00 11.07 41.96
C GLY A 139 -31.57 10.31 43.21
N GLY A 140 -31.06 9.08 43.04
CA GLY A 140 -30.52 8.28 44.15
C GLY A 140 -29.31 8.93 44.82
N ALA A 141 -28.44 9.57 44.04
CA ALA A 141 -27.23 10.20 44.57
C ALA A 141 -27.53 11.48 45.37
N ILE A 142 -28.45 12.34 44.91
CA ILE A 142 -28.91 13.50 45.70
C ILE A 142 -29.56 13.04 47.00
N ALA A 143 -30.47 12.08 46.92
CA ALA A 143 -31.18 11.57 48.10
C ALA A 143 -30.19 11.01 49.14
N LEU A 144 -29.16 10.27 48.69
CA LEU A 144 -28.11 9.76 49.58
C LEU A 144 -27.26 10.90 50.16
N GLY A 145 -26.93 11.92 49.38
CA GLY A 145 -26.18 13.09 49.85
C GLY A 145 -26.92 13.85 50.97
N VAL A 146 -28.24 14.05 50.81
CA VAL A 146 -29.09 14.68 51.84
C VAL A 146 -29.18 13.81 53.10
N GLN A 147 -29.38 12.50 52.94
CA GLN A 147 -29.41 11.56 54.08
C GLN A 147 -28.06 11.52 54.82
N THR A 148 -26.95 11.59 54.09
CA THR A 148 -25.58 11.60 54.63
C THR A 148 -25.30 12.89 55.41
N LYS A 149 -25.78 14.04 54.92
CA LYS A 149 -25.74 15.32 55.64
C LYS A 149 -26.52 15.27 56.96
N ASN A 150 -27.70 14.66 56.94
CA ASN A 150 -28.58 14.60 58.12
C ASN A 150 -28.15 13.55 59.15
N ALA A 151 -27.43 12.51 58.73
CA ALA A 151 -26.97 11.44 59.63
C ALA A 151 -25.88 11.91 60.58
N ILE A 152 -25.00 12.83 60.14
CA ILE A 152 -23.84 13.41 60.86
C ILE A 152 -22.75 12.38 61.22
N LEU A 153 -23.12 11.14 61.53
CA LEU A 153 -22.27 10.00 61.85
C LEU A 153 -22.46 8.84 60.85
N TYR A 154 -21.38 8.15 60.49
CA TYR A 154 -21.38 6.98 59.60
C TYR A 154 -22.15 5.80 60.19
N SER A 155 -22.06 5.59 61.51
CA SER A 155 -22.81 4.57 62.25
C SER A 155 -24.33 4.68 62.07
N ARG A 156 -24.85 5.88 61.83
CA ARG A 156 -26.29 6.15 61.60
C ARG A 156 -26.72 5.91 60.15
N LEU A 157 -25.78 5.69 59.23
CA LEU A 157 -26.06 5.36 57.83
C LEU A 157 -26.27 3.86 57.57
N ILE A 158 -26.20 3.03 58.62
CA ILE A 158 -26.39 1.57 58.54
C ILE A 158 -27.89 1.18 58.55
N GLY A 159 -28.80 2.16 58.61
CA GLY A 159 -30.25 1.95 58.52
C GLY A 159 -30.73 1.52 57.13
N SER A 160 -31.94 0.97 57.05
CA SER A 160 -32.54 0.48 55.80
C SER A 160 -32.73 1.57 54.73
N GLY A 161 -33.05 2.81 55.11
CA GLY A 161 -33.27 3.93 54.18
C GLY A 161 -32.02 4.32 53.35
N PRO A 162 -30.90 4.69 53.98
CA PRO A 162 -29.65 4.99 53.27
C PRO A 162 -29.10 3.81 52.47
N LEU A 163 -29.29 2.59 52.97
CA LEU A 163 -28.88 1.37 52.26
C LEU A 163 -29.70 1.17 50.97
N ILE A 164 -31.02 1.36 51.01
CA ILE A 164 -31.89 1.29 49.83
C ILE A 164 -31.50 2.36 48.81
N THR A 165 -31.31 3.60 49.28
CA THR A 165 -30.97 4.74 48.41
C THR A 165 -29.61 4.54 47.72
N SER A 166 -28.61 4.07 48.47
CA SER A 166 -27.29 3.71 47.93
C SER A 166 -27.37 2.54 46.95
N THR A 167 -28.20 1.54 47.24
CA THR A 167 -28.41 0.39 46.34
C THR A 167 -29.04 0.81 45.01
N ILE A 168 -30.04 1.71 45.03
CA ILE A 168 -30.66 2.25 43.81
C ILE A 168 -29.64 3.02 42.97
N TRP A 169 -28.85 3.89 43.62
CA TRP A 169 -27.81 4.66 42.93
C TRP A 169 -26.79 3.75 42.24
N GLN A 170 -26.25 2.77 42.97
CA GLN A 170 -25.17 1.91 42.47
C GLN A 170 -25.65 0.87 41.45
N SER A 171 -26.85 0.31 41.63
CA SER A 171 -27.43 -0.64 40.68
C SER A 171 -27.79 0.02 39.35
N SER A 172 -28.31 1.26 39.39
CA SER A 172 -28.63 2.03 38.17
C SER A 172 -27.36 2.39 37.39
N SER A 173 -26.29 2.80 38.09
CA SER A 173 -25.00 3.09 37.47
C SER A 173 -24.34 1.86 36.85
N LEU A 174 -24.35 0.72 37.56
CA LEU A 174 -23.84 -0.54 37.03
C LEU A 174 -24.64 -1.00 35.80
N GLY A 175 -25.96 -0.90 35.85
CA GLY A 175 -26.84 -1.23 34.73
C GLY A 175 -26.56 -0.38 33.49
N CYS A 176 -26.40 0.93 33.67
CA CYS A 176 -26.06 1.87 32.60
C CYS A 176 -24.73 1.48 31.92
N ASN A 177 -23.68 1.30 32.72
CA ASN A 177 -22.34 0.95 32.23
C ASN A 177 -22.30 -0.41 31.53
N LEU A 178 -23.01 -1.42 32.05
CA LEU A 178 -23.08 -2.74 31.43
C LEU A 178 -23.81 -2.72 30.09
N ILE A 179 -24.91 -1.98 29.99
CA ILE A 179 -25.66 -1.85 28.74
C ILE A 179 -24.80 -1.17 27.68
N ILE A 180 -24.13 -0.07 28.03
CA ILE A 180 -23.24 0.66 27.12
C ILE A 180 -22.09 -0.25 26.67
N ALA A 181 -21.40 -0.91 27.62
CA ALA A 181 -20.27 -1.79 27.31
C ALA A 181 -20.67 -2.98 26.41
N VAL A 182 -21.79 -3.65 26.69
CA VAL A 182 -22.28 -4.76 25.87
C VAL A 182 -22.70 -4.29 24.48
N CYS A 183 -23.33 -3.12 24.36
CA CYS A 183 -23.71 -2.56 23.06
C CYS A 183 -22.49 -2.20 22.21
N MET A 184 -21.49 -1.54 22.81
CA MET A 184 -20.25 -1.20 22.12
C MET A 184 -19.49 -2.47 21.71
N LEU A 185 -19.30 -3.40 22.64
CA LEU A 185 -18.55 -4.64 22.39
C LEU A 185 -19.22 -5.51 21.33
N SER A 186 -20.54 -5.64 21.35
CA SER A 186 -21.27 -6.44 20.36
C SER A 186 -21.29 -5.81 18.96
N SER A 187 -21.25 -4.48 18.88
CA SER A 187 -21.13 -3.77 17.60
C SER A 187 -19.73 -3.94 17.01
N ILE A 188 -18.70 -3.80 17.84
CA ILE A 188 -17.30 -4.03 17.47
C ILE A 188 -17.09 -5.49 17.04
N LEU A 189 -17.59 -6.47 17.80
CA LEU A 189 -17.46 -7.89 17.43
C LEU A 189 -18.14 -8.21 16.09
N ARG A 190 -19.27 -7.59 15.76
CA ARG A 190 -19.94 -7.80 14.47
C ARG A 190 -19.15 -7.22 13.30
N ASN A 191 -18.49 -6.08 13.50
CA ASN A 191 -17.64 -5.47 12.48
C ASN A 191 -16.33 -6.24 12.31
N ILE A 192 -15.73 -6.70 13.42
CA ILE A 192 -14.56 -7.59 13.39
C ILE A 192 -14.91 -8.93 12.74
N LEU A 193 -16.08 -9.52 12.98
CA LEU A 193 -16.46 -10.81 12.37
C LEU A 193 -16.80 -10.72 10.87
N LYS A 194 -17.10 -9.52 10.36
CA LYS A 194 -17.22 -9.28 8.91
C LYS A 194 -15.87 -9.09 8.22
N ALA A 195 -14.80 -8.79 8.96
CA ALA A 195 -13.43 -8.76 8.47
C ALA A 195 -12.70 -10.07 8.86
N ARG A 196 -12.20 -10.85 7.88
CA ARG A 196 -11.40 -12.05 8.17
C ARG A 196 -10.00 -11.70 8.74
N PRO A 197 -9.31 -12.64 9.43
CA PRO A 197 -8.93 -12.52 10.82
C PRO A 197 -7.57 -11.84 11.05
N LEU A 198 -7.50 -10.94 12.04
CA LEU A 198 -6.25 -10.57 12.70
C LEU A 198 -6.16 -11.29 14.06
N VAL A 199 -4.96 -11.75 14.36
CA VAL A 199 -4.57 -12.58 15.50
C VAL A 199 -5.14 -12.04 16.83
N PRO A 200 -5.79 -12.87 17.66
CA PRO A 200 -6.29 -12.43 18.95
C PRO A 200 -5.11 -12.17 19.89
N HIS A 201 -4.81 -10.89 20.15
CA HIS A 201 -3.86 -10.51 21.18
C HIS A 201 -4.40 -10.99 22.54
N LYS A 202 -3.76 -12.02 23.10
CA LYS A 202 -4.12 -12.72 24.36
C LYS A 202 -4.13 -11.81 25.60
N THR A 203 -3.94 -10.50 25.45
CA THR A 203 -3.89 -9.50 26.52
C THR A 203 -5.28 -9.07 26.97
N ALA A 204 -6.27 -8.98 26.07
CA ALA A 204 -7.63 -8.54 26.40
C ALA A 204 -8.37 -9.55 27.30
N ILE A 205 -8.25 -10.85 26.99
CA ILE A 205 -8.85 -11.93 27.81
C ILE A 205 -8.16 -12.03 29.19
N LYS A 206 -6.87 -11.68 29.29
CA LYS A 206 -6.14 -11.64 30.57
C LYS A 206 -6.63 -10.52 31.49
N PHE A 207 -6.98 -9.35 30.95
CA PHE A 207 -7.51 -8.24 31.76
C PHE A 207 -8.94 -8.52 32.27
N THR A 208 -9.79 -9.14 31.44
CA THR A 208 -11.13 -9.58 31.86
C THR A 208 -11.10 -10.75 32.83
N LEU A 209 -10.10 -11.64 32.77
CA LEU A 209 -9.91 -12.70 33.77
C LEU A 209 -9.41 -12.14 35.12
N GLN A 210 -8.72 -11.00 35.12
CA GLN A 210 -8.29 -10.32 36.35
C GLN A 210 -9.46 -9.67 37.12
N TYR A 211 -10.54 -9.29 36.41
CA TYR A 211 -11.83 -8.86 37.01
C TYR A 211 -12.49 -9.94 37.88
N ARG A 212 -12.34 -11.22 37.51
CA ARG A 212 -12.92 -12.35 38.27
C ARG A 212 -12.20 -12.65 39.59
N ASN A 213 -10.92 -12.28 39.70
CA ASN A 213 -10.12 -12.55 40.90
C ASN A 213 -10.15 -11.41 41.93
N ILE A 214 -10.52 -10.19 41.55
CA ILE A 214 -10.60 -9.04 42.47
C ILE A 214 -11.99 -8.95 43.15
N SER A 215 -13.03 -9.54 42.53
CA SER A 215 -14.38 -9.62 43.09
C SER A 215 -14.57 -10.65 44.21
N SER A 216 -13.58 -11.51 44.48
CA SER A 216 -13.64 -12.56 45.51
C SER A 216 -13.06 -12.16 46.88
N LEU A 217 -12.67 -10.89 47.09
CA LEU A 217 -12.16 -10.41 48.38
C LEU A 217 -13.32 -9.99 49.30
N ASN A 218 -13.46 -10.69 50.42
CA ASN A 218 -14.43 -10.42 51.48
C ASN A 218 -14.00 -9.19 52.30
N THR A 219 -14.51 -8.00 51.93
CA THR A 219 -14.28 -6.75 52.67
C THR A 219 -15.58 -5.90 52.80
N PRO A 220 -15.66 -4.99 53.82
CA PRO A 220 -16.86 -4.23 54.17
C PRO A 220 -17.38 -3.26 53.08
N ALA A 221 -18.70 -3.03 53.10
CA ALA A 221 -19.48 -2.38 52.05
C ALA A 221 -19.02 -0.96 51.62
N ALA A 222 -18.47 -0.15 52.53
CA ALA A 222 -18.05 1.22 52.19
C ALA A 222 -16.81 1.27 51.28
N SER A 223 -15.88 0.32 51.40
CA SER A 223 -14.72 0.21 50.49
C SER A 223 -15.04 -0.46 49.18
N ARG A 224 -16.08 -1.31 49.12
CA ARG A 224 -16.62 -1.82 47.85
C ARG A 224 -17.15 -0.68 46.99
N THR A 225 -17.84 0.30 47.58
CA THR A 225 -18.41 1.45 46.86
C THR A 225 -17.35 2.32 46.19
N LEU A 226 -16.22 2.59 46.87
CA LEU A 226 -15.13 3.44 46.36
C LEU A 226 -14.22 2.74 45.33
N LEU A 227 -13.95 1.45 45.54
CA LEU A 227 -13.15 0.65 44.60
C LEU A 227 -13.94 0.38 43.31
N ILE A 228 -15.24 0.12 43.39
CA ILE A 228 -16.08 -0.17 42.22
C ILE A 228 -16.36 1.10 41.40
N SER A 229 -16.53 2.26 42.02
CA SER A 229 -16.71 3.54 41.30
C SER A 229 -15.42 4.00 40.62
N GLY A 230 -14.28 3.96 41.31
CA GLY A 230 -13.00 4.35 40.75
C GLY A 230 -12.51 3.43 39.63
N LEU A 231 -12.65 2.10 39.79
CA LEU A 231 -12.30 1.14 38.73
C LEU A 231 -13.33 1.15 37.58
N GLY A 232 -14.60 1.45 37.86
CA GLY A 232 -15.65 1.61 36.85
C GLY A 232 -15.39 2.81 35.94
N ILE A 233 -14.94 3.94 36.51
CA ILE A 233 -14.49 5.11 35.76
C ILE A 233 -13.23 4.77 34.95
N VAL A 234 -12.25 4.06 35.51
CA VAL A 234 -11.04 3.66 34.76
C VAL A 234 -11.35 2.70 33.62
N VAL A 235 -12.26 1.74 33.81
CA VAL A 235 -12.67 0.79 32.75
C VAL A 235 -13.54 1.48 31.69
N ALA A 236 -14.45 2.35 32.09
CA ALA A 236 -15.22 3.17 31.16
C ALA A 236 -14.30 4.10 30.37
N THR A 237 -13.34 4.78 31.01
CA THR A 237 -12.39 5.67 30.32
C THR A 237 -11.37 4.91 29.49
N ALA A 238 -10.94 3.70 29.90
CA ALA A 238 -10.11 2.83 29.07
C ALA A 238 -10.87 2.29 27.85
N CYS A 239 -12.15 1.95 28.00
CA CYS A 239 -13.02 1.64 26.86
C CYS A 239 -13.21 2.87 25.97
N VAL A 240 -13.38 4.07 26.54
CA VAL A 240 -13.51 5.34 25.80
C VAL A 240 -12.23 5.66 25.03
N LEU A 241 -11.05 5.48 25.62
CA LEU A 241 -9.76 5.70 24.96
C LEU A 241 -9.51 4.70 23.83
N TYR A 242 -9.84 3.42 24.07
CA TYR A 242 -9.71 2.38 23.04
C TYR A 242 -10.75 2.56 21.91
N THR A 243 -11.96 3.03 22.24
CA THR A 243 -12.95 3.42 21.22
C THR A 243 -12.63 4.76 20.58
N SER A 244 -11.89 5.68 21.20
CA SER A 244 -11.51 6.95 20.59
C SER A 244 -10.28 6.80 19.68
N GLU A 245 -9.37 5.88 19.97
CA GLU A 245 -8.31 5.46 19.04
C GLU A 245 -8.91 4.74 17.82
N ILE A 246 -9.81 3.77 18.03
CA ILE A 246 -10.44 3.08 16.90
C ILE A 246 -11.41 3.99 16.15
N HIS A 247 -12.11 4.90 16.83
CA HIS A 247 -13.04 5.84 16.19
C HIS A 247 -12.33 7.07 15.59
N SER A 248 -11.13 7.46 16.05
CA SER A 248 -10.27 8.38 15.30
C SER A 248 -9.76 7.72 14.03
N ASP A 249 -9.36 6.45 14.09
CA ASP A 249 -8.96 5.72 12.89
C ASP A 249 -10.13 5.60 11.90
N PHE A 250 -11.36 5.37 12.38
CA PHE A 250 -12.55 5.26 11.52
C PHE A 250 -13.19 6.60 11.09
N GLU A 251 -13.18 7.68 11.89
CA GLU A 251 -13.67 9.02 11.45
C GLU A 251 -12.61 9.81 10.68
N GLU A 252 -11.32 9.52 10.87
CA GLU A 252 -10.24 10.01 10.02
C GLU A 252 -10.21 9.23 8.70
N GLU A 253 -10.45 7.91 8.70
CA GLU A 253 -10.77 7.16 7.47
C GLU A 253 -12.05 7.68 6.82
N ASP A 254 -13.21 7.75 7.48
CA ASP A 254 -14.46 8.20 6.84
C ASP A 254 -14.40 9.68 6.41
N ASN A 255 -13.76 10.60 7.13
CA ASN A 255 -13.63 12.00 6.68
C ASN A 255 -12.49 12.21 5.67
N GLN A 256 -11.42 11.41 5.68
CA GLN A 256 -10.47 11.38 4.56
C GLN A 256 -11.15 10.80 3.32
N ILE A 257 -11.89 9.71 3.45
CA ILE A 257 -12.62 9.04 2.38
C ILE A 257 -13.74 9.95 1.84
N HIS A 258 -14.56 10.58 2.69
CA HIS A 258 -15.62 11.49 2.25
C HIS A 258 -15.07 12.85 1.77
N GLY A 259 -13.94 13.30 2.31
CA GLY A 259 -13.19 14.48 1.84
C GLY A 259 -12.42 14.24 0.53
N LEU A 260 -12.04 12.99 0.24
CA LEU A 260 -11.51 12.52 -1.05
C LEU A 260 -12.63 12.42 -2.09
N TYR A 261 -13.80 11.88 -1.74
CA TYR A 261 -14.96 11.77 -2.64
C TYR A 261 -15.59 13.12 -3.03
N THR A 262 -15.36 14.20 -2.27
CA THR A 262 -15.92 15.54 -2.55
C THR A 262 -14.93 16.54 -3.13
N ARG A 263 -13.64 16.18 -3.25
CA ARG A 263 -12.62 17.00 -3.93
C ARG A 263 -12.50 16.56 -5.38
N GLY A 264 -13.40 17.06 -6.21
CA GLY A 264 -13.37 16.88 -7.65
C GLY A 264 -12.02 17.28 -8.27
N SER A 265 -11.58 16.45 -9.21
CA SER A 265 -10.39 16.56 -10.06
C SER A 265 -9.04 16.36 -9.33
N LYS A 266 -8.18 15.53 -9.94
CA LYS A 266 -6.72 15.39 -9.76
C LYS A 266 -6.17 14.13 -9.05
N TYR A 267 -6.97 13.08 -8.87
CA TYR A 267 -6.45 11.81 -8.31
C TYR A 267 -5.38 11.17 -9.24
N PHE A 268 -5.61 11.23 -10.56
CA PHE A 268 -4.60 10.82 -11.54
C PHE A 268 -3.32 11.66 -11.47
N ASP A 269 -3.42 12.99 -11.34
CA ASP A 269 -2.25 13.88 -11.32
C ASP A 269 -1.36 13.59 -10.09
N VAL A 270 -1.98 13.27 -8.95
CA VAL A 270 -1.26 12.88 -7.73
C VAL A 270 -0.57 11.52 -7.92
N LEU A 271 -1.28 10.50 -8.39
CA LEU A 271 -0.70 9.16 -8.54
C LEU A 271 0.35 9.07 -9.66
N SER A 272 0.10 9.74 -10.79
CA SER A 272 1.10 9.85 -11.85
C SER A 272 2.31 10.65 -11.39
N SER A 273 2.13 11.74 -10.64
CA SER A 273 3.27 12.53 -10.14
C SER A 273 4.14 11.77 -9.14
N SER A 274 3.57 10.90 -8.29
CA SER A 274 4.35 10.06 -7.37
C SER A 274 5.18 8.98 -8.07
N GLY A 275 4.73 8.51 -9.24
CA GLY A 275 5.40 7.49 -10.05
C GLY A 275 6.20 8.05 -11.22
N SER A 276 6.19 9.37 -11.46
CA SER A 276 6.81 9.99 -12.62
C SER A 276 8.18 10.59 -12.33
N ILE A 277 9.16 10.31 -13.18
CA ILE A 277 10.49 10.92 -13.12
C ILE A 277 10.76 11.60 -14.46
N ALA A 278 11.25 12.84 -14.42
CA ALA A 278 11.79 13.53 -15.59
C ALA A 278 13.26 13.84 -15.31
N TYR A 279 14.17 13.30 -16.11
CA TYR A 279 15.60 13.39 -15.85
C TYR A 279 16.40 13.86 -17.06
N ARG A 280 17.41 14.68 -16.78
CA ARG A 280 18.41 15.13 -17.76
C ARG A 280 19.73 14.44 -17.46
N PRO A 281 20.09 13.39 -18.19
CA PRO A 281 21.33 12.68 -17.94
C PRO A 281 22.53 13.44 -18.51
N THR A 282 23.69 13.23 -17.90
CA THR A 282 25.00 13.57 -18.50
C THR A 282 25.46 12.44 -19.44
N ILE A 283 24.57 11.97 -20.33
CA ILE A 283 24.86 10.92 -21.31
C ILE A 283 24.95 11.56 -22.70
N PRO A 284 26.08 11.44 -23.41
CA PRO A 284 26.21 12.04 -24.75
C PRO A 284 25.15 11.51 -25.72
N GLY A 285 24.42 12.43 -26.36
CA GLY A 285 23.36 12.13 -27.34
C GLY A 285 21.98 11.79 -26.74
N ILE A 286 21.82 11.80 -25.41
CA ILE A 286 20.50 11.75 -24.77
C ILE A 286 20.22 13.10 -24.12
N ARG A 287 19.12 13.73 -24.51
CA ARG A 287 18.72 15.05 -24.00
C ARG A 287 17.95 14.97 -22.69
N ARG A 288 17.01 14.02 -22.62
CA ARG A 288 16.04 13.86 -21.53
C ARG A 288 15.38 12.50 -21.64
N TYR A 289 15.02 11.91 -20.52
CA TYR A 289 14.01 10.85 -20.51
C TYR A 289 12.98 11.08 -19.40
N ASP A 290 11.77 10.61 -19.66
CA ASP A 290 10.63 10.70 -18.76
C ASP A 290 10.08 9.31 -18.50
N THR A 291 9.72 9.02 -17.26
CA THR A 291 9.09 7.76 -16.86
C THR A 291 7.78 8.01 -16.13
N VAL A 292 6.89 7.02 -16.16
CA VAL A 292 5.72 6.93 -15.28
C VAL A 292 5.40 5.46 -15.02
N GLN A 293 4.93 5.17 -13.81
CA GLN A 293 4.31 3.89 -13.46
C GLN A 293 2.92 4.16 -12.87
N VAL A 294 1.90 3.46 -13.36
CA VAL A 294 0.52 3.51 -12.87
C VAL A 294 0.07 2.12 -12.49
N ASP A 295 -0.24 1.95 -11.20
CA ASP A 295 -0.54 0.63 -10.65
C ASP A 295 -2.04 0.26 -10.80
N SER A 296 -2.27 -0.97 -11.25
CA SER A 296 -3.52 -1.72 -11.23
C SER A 296 -3.50 -2.83 -10.20
N ASN A 297 -2.36 -3.49 -9.97
CA ASN A 297 -2.22 -4.54 -8.95
C ASN A 297 -1.71 -3.96 -7.62
N SER A 298 -1.93 -4.68 -6.51
CA SER A 298 -1.32 -4.37 -5.21
C SER A 298 -0.74 -5.64 -4.57
N PRO A 299 0.60 -5.76 -4.52
CA PRO A 299 1.60 -4.85 -5.10
C PRO A 299 1.56 -4.83 -6.64
N SER A 300 2.04 -3.75 -7.25
CA SER A 300 2.24 -3.65 -8.70
C SER A 300 3.22 -4.70 -9.19
N GLU A 301 2.93 -5.31 -10.35
CA GLU A 301 3.75 -6.35 -10.95
C GLU A 301 4.79 -5.79 -11.93
N ASP A 302 4.48 -4.65 -12.55
CA ASP A 302 5.36 -3.88 -13.43
C ASP A 302 6.60 -3.27 -12.74
N ARG A 303 7.72 -3.11 -13.45
CA ARG A 303 8.89 -2.35 -12.98
C ARG A 303 9.61 -1.60 -14.10
N LEU A 304 10.29 -0.52 -13.72
CA LEU A 304 11.19 0.26 -14.58
C LEU A 304 12.61 0.28 -14.00
N SER A 305 13.62 0.31 -14.88
CA SER A 305 15.03 0.49 -14.49
C SER A 305 15.79 1.31 -15.52
N GLU A 306 16.66 2.18 -15.04
CA GLU A 306 17.58 2.94 -15.86
C GLU A 306 18.98 2.96 -15.25
N ILE A 307 19.97 2.53 -16.02
CA ILE A 307 21.38 2.50 -15.60
C ILE A 307 22.24 2.98 -16.76
N HIS A 308 23.19 3.87 -16.50
CA HIS A 308 24.19 4.27 -17.48
C HIS A 308 25.60 4.12 -16.90
N VAL A 309 26.53 3.68 -17.75
CA VAL A 309 27.92 3.45 -17.37
C VAL A 309 28.83 4.06 -18.43
N PRO A 310 29.77 4.95 -18.05
CA PRO A 310 30.83 5.39 -18.94
C PRO A 310 31.87 4.27 -19.07
N PHE A 311 32.01 3.71 -20.27
CA PHE A 311 33.02 2.69 -20.60
C PHE A 311 34.36 3.33 -20.99
N SER A 312 34.30 4.49 -21.64
CA SER A 312 35.46 5.30 -22.00
C SER A 312 35.07 6.78 -22.04
N PRO A 313 36.01 7.71 -22.29
CA PRO A 313 35.69 9.11 -22.50
C PRO A 313 34.71 9.37 -23.67
N THR A 314 34.59 8.44 -24.63
CA THR A 314 33.74 8.58 -25.82
C THR A 314 32.55 7.61 -25.84
N LEU A 315 32.60 6.51 -25.07
CA LEU A 315 31.55 5.50 -24.97
C LEU A 315 30.90 5.51 -23.60
N THR A 316 29.62 5.88 -23.59
CA THR A 316 28.69 5.66 -22.49
C THR A 316 27.60 4.73 -22.99
N LEU A 317 27.39 3.63 -22.26
CA LEU A 317 26.24 2.76 -22.50
C LEU A 317 25.13 3.15 -21.53
N ALA A 318 23.93 3.36 -22.05
CA ALA A 318 22.74 3.64 -21.26
C ALA A 318 21.69 2.56 -21.48
N THR A 319 21.14 2.03 -20.40
CA THR A 319 20.11 1.00 -20.41
C THR A 319 18.79 1.58 -19.91
N PHE A 320 17.72 1.26 -20.62
CA PHE A 320 16.34 1.54 -20.24
C PHE A 320 15.56 0.24 -20.28
N LEU A 321 14.96 -0.14 -19.17
CA LEU A 321 14.30 -1.42 -19.00
C LEU A 321 12.87 -1.21 -18.52
N VAL A 322 11.94 -1.83 -19.24
CA VAL A 322 10.54 -1.97 -18.85
C VAL A 322 10.27 -3.45 -18.62
N LEU A 323 9.67 -3.76 -17.47
CA LEU A 323 9.31 -5.10 -17.05
C LEU A 323 7.81 -5.14 -16.78
N ASP A 324 7.16 -6.15 -17.34
CA ASP A 324 5.77 -6.50 -17.04
C ASP A 324 5.82 -7.80 -16.23
N GLY A 325 5.26 -7.80 -15.03
CA GLY A 325 5.30 -8.94 -14.13
C GLY A 325 3.96 -9.65 -14.10
N HIS A 326 3.98 -10.96 -13.86
CA HIS A 326 2.74 -11.71 -13.66
C HIS A 326 2.92 -12.87 -12.67
N ASN A 327 1.81 -13.30 -12.07
CA ASN A 327 1.78 -14.26 -10.95
C ASN A 327 2.56 -13.79 -9.71
N GLY A 328 2.78 -12.47 -9.57
CA GLY A 328 3.61 -11.83 -8.55
C GLY A 328 4.62 -10.84 -9.15
N GLY A 329 4.97 -9.81 -8.37
CA GLY A 329 5.90 -8.75 -8.78
C GLY A 329 7.33 -8.86 -8.26
N LYS A 330 7.75 -9.99 -7.67
CA LYS A 330 9.10 -10.16 -7.10
C LYS A 330 10.12 -10.50 -8.17
N LEU A 331 9.76 -11.30 -9.17
CA LEU A 331 10.66 -11.58 -10.29
C LEU A 331 10.99 -10.31 -11.06
N ALA A 332 9.99 -9.52 -11.46
CA ALA A 332 10.20 -8.23 -12.10
C ALA A 332 11.09 -7.31 -11.24
N HIS A 333 10.85 -7.24 -9.92
CA HIS A 333 11.73 -6.51 -9.01
C HIS A 333 13.18 -7.04 -9.04
N LYS A 334 13.38 -8.35 -9.01
CA LYS A 334 14.71 -8.94 -9.08
C LYS A 334 15.41 -8.61 -10.41
N LEU A 335 14.70 -8.69 -11.52
CA LEU A 335 15.24 -8.38 -12.85
C LEU A 335 15.61 -6.91 -13.00
N ARG A 336 14.80 -6.00 -12.43
CA ARG A 336 15.08 -4.55 -12.39
C ARG A 336 16.51 -4.25 -11.92
N ASP A 337 16.93 -4.96 -10.88
CA ASP A 337 18.22 -4.73 -10.21
C ASP A 337 19.38 -5.54 -10.82
N THR A 338 19.08 -6.65 -11.52
CA THR A 338 20.11 -7.62 -11.94
C THR A 338 20.33 -7.70 -13.44
N LEU A 339 19.28 -7.57 -14.25
CA LEU A 339 19.35 -7.77 -15.69
C LEU A 339 20.19 -6.68 -16.39
N PRO A 340 20.03 -5.37 -16.12
CA PRO A 340 20.84 -4.34 -16.79
C PRO A 340 22.33 -4.50 -16.49
N THR A 341 22.68 -4.77 -15.24
CA THR A 341 24.07 -5.00 -14.81
C THR A 341 24.66 -6.23 -15.49
N SER A 342 23.91 -7.33 -15.58
CA SER A 342 24.36 -8.57 -16.22
C SER A 342 24.64 -8.38 -17.72
N VAL A 343 23.77 -7.62 -18.39
CA VAL A 343 23.92 -7.27 -19.81
C VAL A 343 25.14 -6.36 -20.02
N LEU A 344 25.28 -5.29 -19.22
CA LEU A 344 26.41 -4.37 -19.32
C LEU A 344 27.75 -5.07 -19.05
N LEU A 345 27.80 -5.99 -18.07
CA LEU A 345 28.99 -6.80 -17.81
C LEU A 345 29.31 -7.74 -18.97
N SER A 346 28.30 -8.34 -19.58
CA SER A 346 28.51 -9.23 -20.74
C SER A 346 29.02 -8.46 -21.96
N ILE A 347 28.52 -7.24 -22.18
CA ILE A 347 29.04 -6.33 -23.21
C ILE A 347 30.49 -5.94 -22.86
N ALA A 348 30.80 -5.58 -21.61
CA ALA A 348 32.15 -5.24 -21.17
C ALA A 348 33.16 -6.37 -21.35
N ASP A 349 32.75 -7.62 -21.13
CA ASP A 349 33.56 -8.80 -21.41
C ASP A 349 33.90 -8.92 -22.91
N VAL A 350 32.94 -8.66 -23.80
CA VAL A 350 33.19 -8.63 -25.25
C VAL A 350 34.19 -7.52 -25.62
N TYR A 351 33.99 -6.30 -25.11
CA TYR A 351 34.94 -5.20 -25.38
C TYR A 351 36.35 -5.51 -24.85
N SER A 352 36.47 -6.14 -23.68
CA SER A 352 37.75 -6.57 -23.11
C SER A 352 38.45 -7.60 -24.00
N LYS A 353 37.73 -8.62 -24.48
CA LYS A 353 38.29 -9.64 -25.40
C LYS A 353 38.83 -9.04 -26.69
N TYR A 354 38.12 -8.08 -27.27
CA TYR A 354 38.58 -7.38 -28.48
C TYR A 354 39.83 -6.53 -28.20
N ALA A 355 39.91 -5.89 -27.04
CA ALA A 355 41.11 -5.14 -26.64
C ALA A 355 42.33 -6.05 -26.46
N GLU A 356 42.16 -7.22 -25.82
CA GLU A 356 43.25 -8.19 -25.66
C GLU A 356 43.77 -8.74 -26.99
N MET A 357 42.87 -8.98 -27.95
CA MET A 357 43.27 -9.43 -29.30
C MET A 357 44.09 -8.37 -30.05
N GLU A 358 43.73 -7.09 -29.90
CA GLU A 358 44.50 -5.97 -30.48
C GLU A 358 45.87 -5.82 -29.81
N ASP A 359 45.92 -5.86 -28.47
CA ASP A 359 47.16 -5.70 -27.70
C ASP A 359 48.16 -6.84 -27.96
N MET A 360 47.69 -8.05 -28.28
CA MET A 360 48.56 -9.17 -28.70
C MET A 360 49.19 -8.96 -30.10
N GLY A 361 48.65 -8.04 -30.92
CA GLY A 361 49.04 -7.82 -32.31
C GLY A 361 49.86 -6.56 -32.60
N GLY A 362 50.13 -5.69 -31.60
CA GLY A 362 50.74 -4.37 -31.86
C GLY A 362 51.39 -3.69 -30.64
N PRO A 363 51.88 -2.44 -30.79
CA PRO A 363 52.27 -1.62 -29.64
C PRO A 363 50.99 -1.33 -28.83
N GLY A 364 50.90 -1.87 -27.61
CA GLY A 364 49.67 -1.87 -26.81
C GLY A 364 48.94 -0.52 -26.73
N ARG A 365 47.61 -0.59 -26.59
CA ARG A 365 46.68 0.54 -26.59
C ARG A 365 46.87 1.47 -25.39
N ASN A 366 46.56 2.77 -25.52
CA ASN A 366 46.56 3.65 -24.35
C ASN A 366 45.42 3.24 -23.39
N PRO A 367 45.65 3.23 -22.06
CA PRO A 367 44.61 2.93 -21.09
C PRO A 367 43.38 3.83 -21.27
N GLY A 368 42.20 3.21 -21.42
CA GLY A 368 40.93 3.92 -21.53
C GLY A 368 40.44 4.25 -22.95
N GLU A 369 41.23 4.00 -24.00
CA GLU A 369 40.73 3.98 -25.39
C GLU A 369 39.78 2.78 -25.65
N LEU A 370 39.10 2.77 -26.79
CA LEU A 370 38.24 1.65 -27.20
C LEU A 370 39.01 0.74 -28.17
N PRO A 371 38.74 -0.58 -28.20
CA PRO A 371 39.43 -1.50 -29.11
C PRO A 371 39.18 -1.13 -30.59
N ASN A 372 40.15 -1.41 -31.46
CA ASN A 372 40.03 -1.25 -32.89
C ASN A 372 40.47 -2.54 -33.62
N PRO A 373 39.55 -3.25 -34.30
CA PRO A 373 38.16 -2.89 -34.59
C PRO A 373 37.23 -2.98 -33.38
N ARG A 374 36.08 -2.29 -33.48
CA ARG A 374 34.98 -2.42 -32.51
C ARG A 374 34.38 -3.84 -32.54
N PRO A 375 33.76 -4.30 -31.44
CA PRO A 375 32.98 -5.53 -31.44
C PRO A 375 31.94 -5.56 -32.57
N SER A 376 31.86 -6.68 -33.28
CA SER A 376 30.81 -6.90 -34.28
C SER A 376 29.41 -6.88 -33.64
N SER A 377 28.39 -6.47 -34.40
CA SER A 377 26.99 -6.48 -33.96
C SER A 377 26.55 -7.84 -33.43
N GLU A 378 26.95 -8.91 -34.12
CA GLU A 378 26.61 -10.30 -33.77
C GLU A 378 27.21 -10.70 -32.42
N ALA A 379 28.46 -10.31 -32.15
CA ALA A 379 29.10 -10.59 -30.86
C ALA A 379 28.39 -9.87 -29.69
N LEU A 380 27.90 -8.65 -29.91
CA LEU A 380 27.10 -7.92 -28.92
C LEU A 380 25.73 -8.57 -28.72
N ASP A 381 25.07 -9.00 -29.80
CA ASP A 381 23.80 -9.70 -29.74
C ASP A 381 23.89 -11.01 -28.96
N GLU A 382 24.89 -11.82 -29.26
CA GLU A 382 25.12 -13.08 -28.57
C GLU A 382 25.47 -12.87 -27.09
N ALA A 383 26.18 -11.79 -26.75
CA ALA A 383 26.44 -11.43 -25.35
C ALA A 383 25.15 -11.05 -24.61
N ILE A 384 24.26 -10.26 -25.24
CA ILE A 384 22.97 -9.87 -24.64
C ILE A 384 22.07 -11.09 -24.46
N LYS A 385 21.92 -11.92 -25.50
CA LYS A 385 21.14 -13.17 -25.42
C LYS A 385 21.67 -14.11 -24.34
N SER A 386 22.99 -14.28 -24.29
CA SER A 386 23.65 -15.09 -23.26
C SER A 386 23.38 -14.55 -21.85
N ALA A 387 23.40 -13.23 -21.66
CA ALA A 387 23.08 -12.61 -20.37
C ALA A 387 21.63 -12.89 -19.95
N PHE A 388 20.66 -12.70 -20.86
CA PHE A 388 19.24 -12.99 -20.61
C PHE A 388 19.03 -14.46 -20.24
N ASN A 389 19.52 -15.38 -21.07
CA ASN A 389 19.40 -16.83 -20.84
C ASN A 389 20.10 -17.28 -19.56
N THR A 390 21.27 -16.71 -19.23
CA THR A 390 22.00 -17.05 -18.00
C THR A 390 21.24 -16.60 -16.76
N VAL A 391 20.72 -15.36 -16.75
CA VAL A 391 19.91 -14.84 -15.64
C VAL A 391 18.68 -15.71 -15.42
N ASP A 392 17.95 -16.03 -16.49
CA ASP A 392 16.77 -16.88 -16.42
C ASP A 392 17.09 -18.30 -15.95
N TYR A 393 18.16 -18.91 -16.49
CA TYR A 393 18.60 -20.25 -16.08
C TYR A 393 18.91 -20.31 -14.58
N LEU A 394 19.61 -19.30 -14.05
CA LEU A 394 19.94 -19.22 -12.62
C LEU A 394 18.68 -19.11 -11.74
N ILE A 395 17.65 -18.42 -12.22
CA ILE A 395 16.37 -18.25 -11.53
C ILE A 395 15.57 -19.56 -11.59
N VAL A 396 15.33 -20.08 -12.79
CA VAL A 396 14.42 -21.20 -13.06
C VAL A 396 15.04 -22.54 -12.67
N HIS A 397 16.20 -22.87 -13.24
CA HIS A 397 16.85 -24.15 -13.03
C HIS A 397 17.73 -24.15 -11.77
N GLY A 398 18.45 -23.05 -11.52
CA GLY A 398 19.23 -22.88 -10.29
C GLY A 398 18.36 -22.90 -9.04
N GLY A 399 17.19 -22.25 -9.06
CA GLY A 399 16.21 -22.30 -7.98
C GLY A 399 15.67 -23.70 -7.73
N ALA A 400 15.25 -24.41 -8.79
CA ALA A 400 14.74 -25.77 -8.69
C ALA A 400 15.78 -26.77 -8.17
N MET A 401 17.03 -26.67 -8.64
CA MET A 401 18.15 -27.50 -8.19
C MET A 401 18.39 -27.34 -6.67
N LYS A 402 18.42 -26.10 -6.18
CA LYS A 402 18.58 -25.79 -4.74
C LYS A 402 17.37 -26.25 -3.91
N ALA A 403 16.15 -26.06 -4.43
CA ALA A 403 14.93 -26.48 -3.76
C ALA A 403 14.84 -28.00 -3.60
N LEU A 404 15.29 -28.76 -4.61
CA LEU A 404 15.29 -30.22 -4.59
C LEU A 404 16.52 -30.82 -3.90
N GLY A 405 17.55 -30.01 -3.62
CA GLY A 405 18.81 -30.46 -3.03
C GLY A 405 19.61 -31.37 -3.96
N LEU A 406 19.53 -31.12 -5.27
CA LEU A 406 20.23 -31.89 -6.30
C LEU A 406 21.53 -31.19 -6.69
N ASP A 407 22.53 -31.97 -7.08
CA ASP A 407 23.65 -31.44 -7.85
C ASP A 407 23.24 -31.25 -9.32
N LYS A 408 24.14 -30.67 -10.11
CA LYS A 408 23.87 -30.36 -11.51
C LYS A 408 23.58 -31.62 -12.33
N ASP A 409 24.37 -32.67 -12.17
CA ASP A 409 24.24 -33.89 -12.98
C ASP A 409 22.92 -34.61 -12.68
N ALA A 410 22.52 -34.68 -11.40
CA ALA A 410 21.24 -35.25 -10.99
C ALA A 410 20.06 -34.39 -11.45
N TYR A 411 20.19 -33.06 -11.41
CA TYR A 411 19.16 -32.17 -11.95
C TYR A 411 19.01 -32.31 -13.46
N ASP A 412 20.12 -32.34 -14.21
CA ASP A 412 20.11 -32.47 -15.67
C ASP A 412 19.52 -33.81 -16.11
N ALA A 413 19.77 -34.89 -15.35
CA ALA A 413 19.11 -36.18 -15.57
C ALA A 413 17.59 -36.10 -15.37
N LEU A 414 17.13 -35.37 -14.33
CA LEU A 414 15.70 -35.16 -14.06
C LEU A 414 15.05 -34.23 -15.08
N GLN A 415 15.76 -33.20 -15.54
CA GLN A 415 15.29 -32.26 -16.56
C GLN A 415 15.17 -32.92 -17.95
N LYS A 416 15.89 -34.01 -18.22
CA LYS A 416 15.72 -34.80 -19.45
C LYS A 416 14.53 -35.76 -19.40
N ASP A 417 13.97 -36.01 -18.22
CA ASP A 417 12.86 -36.94 -18.04
C ASP A 417 11.49 -36.25 -18.17
N ASN A 418 10.83 -36.47 -19.32
CA ASN A 418 9.46 -36.04 -19.57
C ASN A 418 8.41 -37.15 -19.35
N SER A 419 8.79 -38.30 -18.78
CA SER A 419 7.86 -39.40 -18.51
C SER A 419 6.88 -39.08 -17.37
N ASP A 420 5.74 -39.78 -17.35
CA ASP A 420 4.76 -39.67 -16.26
C ASP A 420 5.14 -40.47 -15.00
N THR A 421 6.21 -41.27 -15.08
CA THR A 421 6.43 -42.44 -14.23
C THR A 421 7.58 -42.32 -13.22
N SER A 422 8.41 -41.27 -13.25
CA SER A 422 9.55 -41.17 -12.33
C SER A 422 9.14 -40.84 -10.90
N THR A 423 9.00 -41.91 -10.13
CA THR A 423 8.92 -41.92 -8.66
C THR A 423 10.30 -42.12 -8.02
N THR A 424 11.34 -42.31 -8.83
CA THR A 424 12.66 -42.77 -8.39
C THR A 424 13.64 -41.62 -8.13
N THR A 425 13.36 -40.83 -7.10
CA THR A 425 14.42 -40.46 -6.16
C THR A 425 13.82 -40.52 -4.77
N SER A 426 14.19 -41.55 -4.01
CA SER A 426 14.01 -41.55 -2.55
C SER A 426 14.52 -40.21 -2.01
N PRO A 427 13.87 -39.64 -0.97
CA PRO A 427 14.25 -38.33 -0.46
C PRO A 427 15.74 -38.35 -0.12
N ALA A 428 16.54 -37.61 -0.88
CA ALA A 428 17.78 -37.11 -0.32
C ALA A 428 17.35 -36.41 0.97
N SER A 429 17.95 -36.82 2.08
CA SER A 429 17.73 -36.27 3.42
C SER A 429 18.10 -34.78 3.40
N SER A 430 17.30 -33.94 2.78
CA SER A 430 17.46 -32.49 2.85
C SER A 430 16.95 -32.12 4.23
N SER A 431 17.86 -31.70 5.10
CA SER A 431 17.55 -31.08 6.39
C SER A 431 16.74 -29.77 6.25
N ARG A 432 16.54 -29.29 5.01
CA ARG A 432 15.80 -28.08 4.68
C ARG A 432 14.32 -28.22 5.02
N THR A 433 13.78 -27.17 5.61
CA THR A 433 12.34 -27.01 5.79
C THR A 433 11.65 -26.76 4.45
N ARG A 434 10.34 -27.06 4.38
CA ARG A 434 9.53 -26.77 3.19
C ARG A 434 9.54 -25.28 2.83
N LEU A 435 9.64 -24.39 3.81
CA LEU A 435 9.71 -22.94 3.59
C LEU A 435 11.02 -22.54 2.90
N GLU A 436 12.16 -23.07 3.35
CA GLU A 436 13.47 -22.80 2.73
C GLU A 436 13.50 -23.30 1.29
N ALA A 437 12.99 -24.52 1.04
CA ALA A 437 12.94 -25.08 -0.29
C ALA A 437 12.00 -24.28 -1.22
N PHE A 438 10.84 -23.82 -0.72
CA PHE A 438 9.93 -22.96 -1.50
C PHE A 438 10.55 -21.60 -1.85
N ARG A 439 11.30 -20.97 -0.93
CA ARG A 439 11.96 -19.69 -1.18
C ARG A 439 12.95 -19.74 -2.36
N GLU A 440 13.59 -20.88 -2.58
CA GLU A 440 14.54 -21.08 -3.68
C GLU A 440 13.85 -21.11 -5.06
N VAL A 441 12.58 -21.53 -5.13
CA VAL A 441 11.79 -21.59 -6.38
C VAL A 441 10.75 -20.48 -6.50
N ALA A 442 10.61 -19.63 -5.49
CA ALA A 442 9.58 -18.58 -5.47
C ALA A 442 9.67 -17.65 -6.70
N LEU A 443 10.89 -17.20 -7.04
CA LEU A 443 11.11 -16.37 -8.23
C LEU A 443 10.86 -17.11 -9.54
N ALA A 444 11.07 -18.42 -9.56
CA ALA A 444 10.82 -19.24 -10.75
C ALA A 444 9.33 -19.50 -10.99
N ASN A 445 8.49 -19.41 -9.97
CA ASN A 445 7.04 -19.56 -10.13
C ASN A 445 6.34 -18.27 -10.57
N GLU A 446 7.00 -17.12 -10.40
CA GLU A 446 6.58 -15.84 -10.96
C GLU A 446 7.11 -15.70 -12.39
N GLY A 447 6.52 -14.82 -13.18
CA GLY A 447 6.92 -14.55 -14.56
C GLY A 447 7.12 -13.06 -14.81
N SER A 448 7.92 -12.72 -15.81
CA SER A 448 8.05 -11.34 -16.26
C SER A 448 8.49 -11.22 -17.71
N CYS A 449 7.81 -10.37 -18.47
CA CYS A 449 8.30 -9.86 -19.76
C CYS A 449 9.37 -8.79 -19.52
N ALA A 450 10.32 -8.69 -20.44
CA ALA A 450 11.40 -7.70 -20.38
C ALA A 450 11.66 -7.08 -21.75
N LEU A 451 11.61 -5.75 -21.78
CA LEU A 451 12.03 -4.93 -22.91
C LEU A 451 13.18 -4.04 -22.45
N MET A 452 14.39 -4.32 -22.93
CA MET A 452 15.59 -3.55 -22.64
C MET A 452 16.09 -2.82 -23.88
N ALA A 453 16.29 -1.51 -23.77
CA ALA A 453 17.03 -0.73 -24.74
C ALA A 453 18.43 -0.43 -24.22
N VAL A 454 19.45 -0.67 -25.05
CA VAL A 454 20.85 -0.32 -24.80
C VAL A 454 21.27 0.73 -25.84
N TYR A 455 21.44 1.96 -25.38
CA TYR A 455 21.93 3.06 -26.19
C TYR A 455 23.45 3.12 -26.14
N ASN A 456 24.09 3.15 -27.31
CA ASN A 456 25.52 3.31 -27.50
C ASN A 456 25.82 4.75 -27.95
N SER A 457 26.49 5.54 -27.10
CA SER A 457 26.77 6.95 -27.40
C SER A 457 27.80 7.16 -28.49
N ASP A 458 28.69 6.19 -28.73
CA ASP A 458 29.77 6.29 -29.73
C ASP A 458 29.22 6.06 -31.14
N GLU A 459 28.37 5.03 -31.31
CA GLU A 459 27.74 4.70 -32.59
C GLU A 459 26.42 5.45 -32.84
N ARG A 460 25.85 6.10 -31.81
CA ARG A 460 24.49 6.66 -31.81
C ARG A 460 23.46 5.63 -32.29
N SER A 461 23.55 4.43 -31.73
CA SER A 461 22.69 3.29 -32.03
C SER A 461 21.92 2.85 -30.78
N LEU A 462 20.72 2.29 -30.97
CA LEU A 462 19.86 1.76 -29.92
C LEU A 462 19.59 0.28 -30.21
N ARG A 463 20.05 -0.60 -29.34
CA ARG A 463 19.84 -2.04 -29.43
C ARG A 463 18.73 -2.45 -28.47
N LEU A 464 17.67 -3.07 -28.99
CA LEU A 464 16.46 -3.42 -28.25
C LEU A 464 16.36 -4.94 -28.12
N ALA A 465 16.37 -5.43 -26.89
CA ALA A 465 16.19 -6.84 -26.57
C ALA A 465 14.80 -7.04 -25.95
N LEU A 466 13.91 -7.74 -26.68
CA LEU A 466 12.55 -8.02 -26.25
C LEU A 466 12.36 -9.51 -25.91
N THR A 467 11.84 -9.77 -24.72
CA THR A 467 11.31 -11.05 -24.25
C THR A 467 9.89 -10.82 -23.69
N GLY A 468 8.85 -11.06 -24.46
CA GLY A 468 7.44 -10.86 -24.09
C GLY A 468 6.70 -9.89 -25.01
N ASP A 469 5.63 -9.30 -24.50
CA ASP A 469 4.64 -8.49 -25.23
C ASP A 469 4.69 -6.98 -24.93
N SER A 470 5.69 -6.52 -24.16
CA SER A 470 6.07 -5.10 -24.13
C SER A 470 6.55 -4.61 -25.50
N ARG A 471 6.44 -3.31 -25.77
CA ARG A 471 6.76 -2.75 -27.09
C ARG A 471 7.59 -1.47 -27.02
N ALA A 472 8.54 -1.34 -27.96
CA ALA A 472 9.29 -0.14 -28.25
C ALA A 472 8.85 0.47 -29.58
N VAL A 473 8.54 1.78 -29.58
CA VAL A 473 8.15 2.55 -30.76
C VAL A 473 9.05 3.78 -30.89
N PHE A 474 9.63 3.96 -32.06
CA PHE A 474 10.48 5.09 -32.41
C PHE A 474 9.66 6.17 -33.11
N GLY A 475 9.93 7.42 -32.73
CA GLY A 475 9.31 8.60 -33.32
C GLY A 475 10.37 9.50 -33.95
N ARG A 476 10.20 9.81 -35.24
CA ARG A 476 11.05 10.75 -35.96
C ARG A 476 10.24 11.90 -36.51
N ARG A 477 10.73 13.13 -36.30
CA ARG A 477 10.08 14.33 -36.85
C ARG A 477 10.41 14.47 -38.33
N VAL A 478 9.39 14.54 -39.16
CA VAL A 478 9.50 14.75 -40.60
C VAL A 478 8.71 15.99 -41.02
N GLN A 479 9.09 16.60 -42.14
CA GLN A 479 8.36 17.73 -42.71
C GLN A 479 7.38 17.20 -43.76
N SER A 480 6.10 17.47 -43.56
CA SER A 480 5.05 17.14 -44.53
C SER A 480 5.20 18.00 -45.79
N ASN A 481 4.60 17.56 -46.90
CA ASN A 481 4.54 18.29 -48.17
C ASN A 481 3.96 19.71 -48.02
N ASP A 482 3.09 19.93 -47.03
CA ASP A 482 2.48 21.22 -46.70
C ASP A 482 3.39 22.12 -45.83
N GLY A 483 4.64 21.71 -45.57
CA GLY A 483 5.61 22.42 -44.73
C GLY A 483 5.38 22.28 -43.23
N LYS A 484 4.31 21.60 -42.78
CA LYS A 484 4.03 21.31 -41.36
C LYS A 484 4.90 20.17 -40.84
N PHE A 485 5.34 20.27 -39.58
CA PHE A 485 6.02 19.16 -38.90
C PHE A 485 5.01 18.10 -38.47
N VAL A 486 5.28 16.86 -38.85
CA VAL A 486 4.56 15.66 -38.41
C VAL A 486 5.57 14.60 -37.95
N TYR A 487 5.11 13.53 -37.34
CA TYR A 487 5.96 12.45 -36.86
C TYR A 487 5.69 11.16 -37.64
N GLU A 488 6.76 10.44 -37.93
CA GLU A 488 6.72 9.06 -38.42
C GLU A 488 6.89 8.12 -37.22
N ALA A 489 6.04 7.09 -37.17
CA ALA A 489 6.08 6.08 -36.12
C ALA A 489 6.64 4.77 -36.69
N GLU A 490 7.66 4.22 -36.04
CA GLU A 490 8.28 2.95 -36.41
C GLU A 490 8.28 2.03 -35.19
N GLN A 491 7.51 0.94 -35.26
CA GLN A 491 7.52 -0.08 -34.21
C GLN A 491 8.80 -0.91 -34.33
N LEU A 492 9.69 -0.81 -33.33
CA LEU A 492 11.01 -1.46 -33.35
C LEU A 492 10.99 -2.90 -32.81
N THR A 493 10.01 -3.25 -31.98
CA THR A 493 9.89 -4.60 -31.43
C THR A 493 8.48 -5.16 -31.67
N MET A 494 8.40 -6.40 -32.13
CA MET A 494 7.12 -7.10 -32.35
C MET A 494 6.71 -7.85 -31.10
N ASP A 495 5.49 -7.61 -30.61
CA ASP A 495 4.95 -8.27 -29.41
C ASP A 495 5.01 -9.80 -29.55
N GLN A 496 5.56 -10.48 -28.56
CA GLN A 496 5.73 -11.93 -28.57
C GLN A 496 4.60 -12.60 -27.81
N ASN A 497 3.43 -12.68 -28.45
CA ASN A 497 2.22 -13.31 -27.91
C ASN A 497 1.60 -14.27 -28.94
N ALA A 498 0.47 -14.89 -28.60
CA ALA A 498 -0.19 -15.87 -29.46
C ALA A 498 -0.70 -15.33 -30.81
N THR A 499 -0.78 -14.00 -31.00
CA THR A 499 -1.21 -13.39 -32.27
C THR A 499 -0.05 -13.15 -33.23
N ASN A 500 1.20 -13.24 -32.76
CA ASN A 500 2.39 -13.12 -33.57
C ASN A 500 2.60 -14.40 -34.38
N THR A 501 2.62 -14.27 -35.72
CA THR A 501 2.73 -15.43 -36.62
C THR A 501 4.07 -16.14 -36.54
N GLU A 502 5.15 -15.41 -36.22
CA GLU A 502 6.49 -15.99 -36.08
C GLU A 502 6.60 -16.80 -34.78
N GLU A 503 6.07 -16.29 -33.66
CA GLU A 503 6.01 -17.05 -32.41
C GLU A 503 5.07 -18.25 -32.51
N ALA A 504 3.94 -18.09 -33.21
CA ALA A 504 3.04 -19.20 -33.47
C ALA A 504 3.72 -20.30 -34.30
N ALA A 505 4.44 -19.93 -35.37
CA ALA A 505 5.20 -20.87 -36.19
C ALA A 505 6.32 -21.56 -35.38
N ARG A 506 7.04 -20.80 -34.53
CA ARG A 506 8.07 -21.34 -33.63
C ARG A 506 7.49 -22.39 -32.68
N LEU A 507 6.40 -22.06 -31.97
CA LEU A 507 5.75 -22.97 -31.03
C LEU A 507 5.22 -24.24 -31.71
N HIS A 508 4.61 -24.11 -32.90
CA HIS A 508 4.15 -25.29 -33.65
C HIS A 508 5.30 -26.15 -34.19
N ALA A 509 6.45 -25.54 -34.53
CA ALA A 509 7.63 -26.28 -34.97
C ALA A 509 8.32 -27.02 -33.82
N GLU A 510 8.39 -26.40 -32.63
CA GLU A 510 8.96 -27.01 -31.41
C GLU A 510 8.05 -28.11 -30.84
N HIS A 511 6.73 -28.01 -31.05
CA HIS A 511 5.72 -28.92 -30.49
C HIS A 511 4.70 -29.41 -31.55
N PRO A 512 5.13 -30.21 -32.54
CA PRO A 512 4.29 -30.57 -33.69
C PRO A 512 3.04 -31.41 -33.34
N ASP A 513 3.08 -32.17 -32.24
CA ASP A 513 1.99 -33.06 -31.81
C ASP A 513 0.96 -32.38 -30.88
N GLU A 514 1.06 -31.06 -30.70
CA GLU A 514 0.23 -30.27 -29.79
C GLU A 514 -0.48 -29.11 -30.52
N PRO A 515 -1.56 -29.40 -31.29
CA PRO A 515 -2.27 -28.37 -32.06
C PRO A 515 -2.98 -27.32 -31.20
N ASP A 516 -3.19 -27.65 -29.91
CA ASP A 516 -3.98 -26.88 -28.96
C ASP A 516 -3.16 -25.87 -28.13
N ILE A 517 -1.89 -25.62 -28.49
CA ILE A 517 -0.99 -24.70 -27.76
C ILE A 517 -1.53 -23.27 -27.78
N LEU A 518 -2.10 -22.84 -28.90
CA LEU A 518 -2.63 -21.49 -29.08
C LEU A 518 -4.16 -21.53 -29.03
N LYS A 519 -4.75 -21.03 -27.94
CA LYS A 519 -6.21 -20.95 -27.77
C LYS A 519 -6.61 -19.61 -27.19
N ASN A 520 -7.66 -19.00 -27.72
CA ASN A 520 -8.21 -17.71 -27.25
C ASN A 520 -7.16 -16.60 -27.15
N ASN A 521 -6.27 -16.49 -28.16
CA ASN A 521 -5.14 -15.55 -28.19
C ASN A 521 -4.19 -15.70 -26.98
N ARG A 522 -4.02 -16.92 -26.47
CA ARG A 522 -3.13 -17.24 -25.36
C ARG A 522 -2.30 -18.48 -25.66
N VAL A 523 -1.07 -18.51 -25.14
CA VAL A 523 -0.16 -19.65 -25.19
C VAL A 523 -0.40 -20.51 -23.95
N LEU A 524 -1.13 -21.63 -24.10
CA LEU A 524 -1.51 -22.53 -22.99
C LEU A 524 -2.19 -21.82 -21.80
N GLY A 525 -2.80 -20.65 -22.04
CA GLY A 525 -3.47 -19.81 -21.05
C GLY A 525 -2.71 -18.54 -20.65
N TRP A 526 -1.44 -18.38 -21.04
CA TRP A 526 -0.65 -17.17 -20.81
C TRP A 526 -0.82 -16.16 -21.94
N GLY A 527 -0.65 -14.87 -21.63
CA GLY A 527 -0.60 -13.78 -22.61
C GLY A 527 0.65 -13.86 -23.51
N PRO A 528 1.86 -13.82 -22.91
CA PRO A 528 3.10 -13.85 -23.68
C PRO A 528 3.47 -15.26 -24.18
N ALA A 529 4.35 -15.30 -25.18
CA ALA A 529 4.99 -16.50 -25.73
C ALA A 529 6.44 -16.67 -25.24
N ARG A 530 7.05 -15.60 -24.70
CA ARG A 530 8.39 -15.58 -24.12
C ARG A 530 8.35 -14.81 -22.80
N ALA A 531 9.04 -15.30 -21.79
CA ALA A 531 9.11 -14.63 -20.49
C ALA A 531 10.31 -15.15 -19.68
N PHE A 532 10.78 -14.33 -18.74
CA PHE A 532 11.60 -14.78 -17.63
C PHE A 532 10.74 -15.53 -16.60
N GLY A 533 11.35 -16.45 -15.86
CA GLY A 533 10.64 -17.22 -14.83
C GLY A 533 9.68 -18.23 -15.46
N ASP A 534 8.43 -18.27 -15.01
CA ASP A 534 7.40 -19.23 -15.45
C ASP A 534 7.94 -20.66 -15.54
N GLY A 535 8.57 -21.14 -14.47
CA GLY A 535 9.28 -22.40 -14.43
C GLY A 535 8.42 -23.58 -14.86
N VAL A 536 7.11 -23.56 -14.60
CA VAL A 536 6.17 -24.59 -15.08
C VAL A 536 6.13 -24.72 -16.62
N MET A 537 6.49 -23.66 -17.34
CA MET A 537 6.58 -23.63 -18.80
C MET A 537 7.95 -24.08 -19.32
N LYS A 538 8.95 -24.30 -18.44
CA LYS A 538 10.35 -24.60 -18.78
C LYS A 538 10.85 -25.92 -18.21
N TRP A 539 10.37 -26.30 -17.04
CA TRP A 539 10.73 -27.53 -16.35
C TRP A 539 10.14 -28.76 -17.03
N SER A 540 10.90 -29.85 -17.03
CA SER A 540 10.40 -31.17 -17.42
C SER A 540 9.25 -31.62 -16.52
N ARG A 541 8.44 -32.56 -17.00
CA ARG A 541 7.33 -33.09 -16.19
C ARG A 541 7.83 -33.77 -14.90
N ALA A 542 9.01 -34.40 -14.94
CA ALA A 542 9.61 -34.98 -13.74
C ALA A 542 10.02 -33.91 -12.72
N VAL A 543 10.64 -32.81 -13.15
CA VAL A 543 10.98 -31.69 -12.26
C VAL A 543 9.71 -31.06 -11.67
N GLN A 544 8.70 -30.78 -12.48
CA GLN A 544 7.42 -30.23 -12.00
C GLN A 544 6.78 -31.12 -10.93
N ARG A 545 6.79 -32.45 -11.11
CA ARG A 545 6.29 -33.38 -10.07
C ARG A 545 7.08 -33.33 -8.79
N GLN A 546 8.40 -33.38 -8.86
CA GLN A 546 9.23 -33.33 -7.66
C GLN A 546 9.01 -32.02 -6.90
N LEU A 547 8.86 -30.91 -7.63
CA LEU A 547 8.55 -29.62 -7.02
C LEU A 547 7.14 -29.59 -6.40
N ASN A 548 6.13 -30.13 -7.08
CA ASN A 548 4.78 -30.26 -6.53
C ASN A 548 4.75 -31.07 -5.23
N LEU A 549 5.40 -32.25 -5.23
CA LEU A 549 5.41 -33.16 -4.09
C LEU A 549 6.22 -32.61 -2.90
N ARG A 550 7.34 -31.94 -3.15
CA ARG A 550 8.29 -31.56 -2.09
C ARG A 550 8.14 -30.11 -1.62
N VAL A 551 7.79 -29.19 -2.52
CA VAL A 551 7.85 -27.74 -2.26
C VAL A 551 6.56 -26.99 -2.57
N LEU A 552 5.42 -27.68 -2.72
CA LEU A 552 4.13 -27.05 -3.07
C LEU A 552 4.16 -26.31 -4.42
N GLY A 553 4.98 -26.76 -5.36
CA GLY A 553 4.94 -26.28 -6.75
C GLY A 553 3.61 -26.63 -7.41
N ASP A 554 3.32 -26.01 -8.55
CA ASP A 554 2.09 -26.24 -9.29
C ASP A 554 1.93 -27.69 -9.74
N ARG A 555 0.68 -28.13 -9.85
CA ARG A 555 0.38 -29.45 -10.41
C ARG A 555 0.74 -29.44 -11.89
N PRO A 556 1.48 -30.45 -12.40
CA PRO A 556 1.74 -30.58 -13.83
C PRO A 556 0.43 -30.55 -14.62
N ARG A 557 0.34 -29.65 -15.62
CA ARG A 557 -0.86 -29.47 -16.43
C ARG A 557 -0.87 -30.49 -17.56
N GLU A 558 -2.01 -31.13 -17.81
CA GLU A 558 -2.19 -32.11 -18.90
C GLU A 558 -1.99 -31.49 -20.30
N THR A 559 -2.17 -30.17 -20.40
CA THR A 559 -1.95 -29.39 -21.62
C THR A 559 -0.48 -29.09 -21.91
N CYS A 560 0.43 -29.30 -20.95
CA CYS A 560 1.86 -29.04 -21.08
C CYS A 560 2.62 -30.38 -21.18
N LYS A 561 2.68 -30.97 -22.38
CA LYS A 561 3.26 -32.31 -22.61
C LYS A 561 4.75 -32.30 -22.88
N THR A 562 5.24 -31.35 -23.68
CA THR A 562 6.62 -31.30 -24.19
C THR A 562 7.37 -30.01 -23.84
N PRO A 563 7.45 -29.60 -22.55
CA PRO A 563 8.23 -28.42 -22.17
C PRO A 563 9.71 -28.57 -22.58
N PRO A 564 10.43 -27.46 -22.82
CA PRO A 564 10.04 -26.06 -22.57
C PRO A 564 9.19 -25.42 -23.67
N TYR A 565 8.22 -24.59 -23.29
CA TYR A 565 7.40 -23.75 -24.19
C TYR A 565 7.83 -22.29 -24.21
N PHE A 566 8.36 -21.80 -23.08
CA PHE A 566 8.85 -20.43 -22.93
C PHE A 566 10.37 -20.39 -22.98
N THR A 567 10.89 -19.32 -23.55
CA THR A 567 12.31 -18.97 -23.51
C THR A 567 12.45 -17.54 -22.99
N ALA A 568 13.56 -17.25 -22.32
CA ALA A 568 13.96 -15.89 -21.98
C ALA A 568 14.91 -15.28 -23.01
N GLU A 569 15.21 -16.00 -24.10
CA GLU A 569 16.07 -15.49 -25.16
C GLU A 569 15.37 -14.32 -25.88
N PRO A 570 15.97 -13.12 -25.89
CA PRO A 570 15.37 -11.97 -26.50
C PRO A 570 15.50 -12.00 -28.02
N ILE A 571 14.50 -11.45 -28.71
CA ILE A 571 14.68 -11.00 -30.09
C ILE A 571 15.34 -9.62 -30.03
N ILE A 572 16.45 -9.45 -30.77
CA ILE A 572 17.20 -8.20 -30.80
C ILE A 572 16.94 -7.44 -32.10
N THR A 573 16.55 -6.16 -31.97
CA THR A 573 16.46 -5.20 -33.07
C THR A 573 17.46 -4.07 -32.84
N VAL A 574 18.12 -3.60 -33.90
CA VAL A 574 19.05 -2.46 -33.82
C VAL A 574 18.50 -1.28 -34.63
N LYS A 575 18.38 -0.12 -33.98
CA LYS A 575 18.13 1.16 -34.64
C LYS A 575 19.42 1.95 -34.72
N GLU A 576 19.96 2.09 -35.93
CA GLU A 576 21.14 2.90 -36.21
C GLU A 576 20.78 4.35 -36.56
N LYS A 577 21.78 5.23 -36.55
CA LYS A 577 21.69 6.62 -37.02
C LYS A 577 20.59 7.40 -36.30
N ILE A 578 20.67 7.42 -34.98
CA ILE A 578 19.79 8.22 -34.14
C ILE A 578 20.20 9.67 -34.27
N GLU A 579 19.27 10.52 -34.66
CA GLU A 579 19.46 11.93 -34.96
C GLU A 579 18.86 12.81 -33.86
N LYS A 580 19.24 14.09 -33.89
CA LYS A 580 18.72 15.10 -32.98
C LYS A 580 17.21 15.24 -33.12
N GLY A 581 16.50 15.12 -32.00
CA GLY A 581 15.04 15.28 -31.95
C GLY A 581 14.25 14.01 -32.23
N ASP A 582 14.93 12.88 -32.49
CA ASP A 582 14.32 11.56 -32.41
C ASP A 582 13.95 11.23 -30.96
N PHE A 583 13.00 10.33 -30.80
CA PHE A 583 12.67 9.75 -29.50
C PHE A 583 12.25 8.29 -29.61
N VAL A 584 12.31 7.57 -28.49
CA VAL A 584 11.78 6.21 -28.37
C VAL A 584 10.87 6.12 -27.16
N VAL A 585 9.76 5.40 -27.30
CA VAL A 585 8.83 5.06 -26.23
C VAL A 585 8.92 3.57 -25.98
N LEU A 586 9.25 3.18 -24.74
CA LEU A 586 9.20 1.80 -24.26
C LEU A 586 8.03 1.71 -23.28
N ALA A 587 7.16 0.72 -23.40
CA ALA A 587 6.10 0.51 -22.42
C ALA A 587 5.61 -0.94 -22.34
N THR A 588 4.98 -1.27 -21.21
CA THR A 588 4.24 -2.54 -20.99
C THR A 588 2.94 -2.58 -21.79
N ASP A 589 2.34 -3.76 -21.90
CA ASP A 589 1.13 -4.01 -22.68
C ASP A 589 -0.05 -3.13 -22.21
N GLY A 590 -0.09 -2.73 -20.94
CA GLY A 590 -1.09 -1.83 -20.38
C GLY A 590 -1.23 -0.50 -21.13
N LEU A 591 -0.15 0.02 -21.72
CA LEU A 591 -0.22 1.17 -22.63
C LEU A 591 -0.79 0.77 -24.00
N TRP A 592 -0.26 -0.30 -24.58
CA TRP A 592 -0.51 -0.71 -25.97
C TRP A 592 -1.90 -1.33 -26.17
N ASP A 593 -2.52 -1.80 -25.10
CA ASP A 593 -3.93 -2.22 -25.06
C ASP A 593 -4.90 -1.03 -25.13
N CYS A 594 -4.43 0.16 -24.76
CA CYS A 594 -5.18 1.41 -24.77
C CYS A 594 -4.96 2.23 -26.05
N LEU A 595 -3.71 2.32 -26.51
CA LEU A 595 -3.27 3.23 -27.58
C LEU A 595 -2.47 2.51 -28.67
N THR A 596 -2.65 2.93 -29.93
CA THR A 596 -1.82 2.44 -31.04
C THR A 596 -0.44 3.09 -31.04
N SER A 597 0.51 2.48 -31.76
CA SER A 597 1.88 3.01 -31.90
C SER A 597 1.88 4.42 -32.52
N GLU A 598 1.03 4.65 -33.52
CA GLU A 598 0.85 5.96 -34.14
C GLU A 598 0.22 6.98 -33.18
N GLU A 599 -0.81 6.57 -32.43
CA GLU A 599 -1.44 7.44 -31.43
C GLU A 599 -0.43 7.87 -30.37
N VAL A 600 0.40 6.96 -29.86
CA VAL A 600 1.46 7.27 -28.88
C VAL A 600 2.47 8.27 -29.44
N VAL A 601 3.00 8.05 -30.65
CA VAL A 601 3.95 8.98 -31.29
C VAL A 601 3.29 10.34 -31.56
N GLY A 602 2.03 10.34 -31.99
CA GLY A 602 1.25 11.55 -32.20
C GLY A 602 1.00 12.34 -30.92
N LEU A 603 0.70 11.67 -29.80
CA LEU A 603 0.57 12.28 -28.48
C LEU A 603 1.88 12.91 -28.01
N VAL A 604 3.02 12.21 -28.17
CA VAL A 604 4.35 12.80 -27.90
C VAL A 604 4.58 14.02 -28.78
N GLY A 605 4.22 13.96 -30.06
CA GLY A 605 4.34 15.08 -31.00
C GLY A 605 3.47 16.29 -30.61
N MET A 606 2.23 16.05 -30.20
CA MET A 606 1.30 17.07 -29.69
C MET A 606 1.87 17.73 -28.43
N TRP A 607 2.40 16.93 -27.50
CA TRP A 607 3.06 17.42 -26.30
C TRP A 607 4.30 18.27 -26.63
N LEU A 608 5.15 17.81 -27.55
CA LEU A 608 6.33 18.54 -28.02
C LEU A 608 5.97 19.86 -28.72
N HIS A 609 4.86 19.93 -29.47
CA HIS A 609 4.43 21.17 -30.11
C HIS A 609 4.01 22.22 -29.08
N LYS A 610 3.29 21.80 -28.03
CA LYS A 610 2.78 22.68 -26.98
C LYS A 610 3.87 23.11 -25.99
N ASN A 611 4.62 22.14 -25.50
CA ASN A 611 5.59 22.32 -24.42
C ASN A 611 7.02 22.47 -24.93
N GLY A 612 7.33 22.11 -26.17
CA GLY A 612 8.73 21.89 -26.57
C GLY A 612 9.42 20.85 -25.69
N ILE A 613 10.73 20.73 -25.83
CA ILE A 613 11.56 20.13 -24.77
C ILE A 613 11.89 21.28 -23.79
N ARG A 614 10.87 21.90 -23.17
CA ARG A 614 11.05 23.05 -22.25
C ARG A 614 11.90 22.66 -21.04
N GLU A 615 12.68 23.63 -20.57
CA GLU A 615 13.68 23.50 -19.49
C GLU A 615 13.17 23.80 -18.08
N ASN A 616 11.86 23.97 -17.89
CA ASN A 616 11.30 24.26 -16.57
C ASN A 616 11.23 22.99 -15.71
N LEU A 617 12.38 22.48 -15.31
CA LEU A 617 12.52 21.93 -13.97
C LEU A 617 12.97 23.09 -13.10
N ASP A 618 12.16 23.43 -12.10
CA ASP A 618 12.55 24.33 -11.02
C ASP A 618 13.97 23.93 -10.57
N THR A 619 14.93 24.81 -10.78
CA THR A 619 16.27 24.72 -10.21
C THR A 619 16.14 24.42 -8.71
N GLN A 620 16.76 23.33 -8.28
CA GLN A 620 16.89 22.92 -6.88
C GLN A 620 15.58 22.63 -6.15
N LYS A 621 15.02 21.44 -6.39
CA LYS A 621 14.78 20.57 -5.24
C LYS A 621 15.76 19.42 -5.34
N GLU A 622 16.79 19.45 -4.48
CA GLU A 622 17.20 18.23 -3.81
C GLU A 622 15.92 17.65 -3.19
N VAL A 623 15.19 16.83 -3.95
CA VAL A 623 14.54 15.70 -3.30
C VAL A 623 15.72 14.93 -2.77
N LEU A 624 15.95 15.04 -1.46
CA LEU A 624 16.70 14.05 -0.73
C LEU A 624 16.15 12.70 -1.19
N VAL A 625 16.84 12.09 -2.15
CA VAL A 625 16.77 10.67 -2.37
C VAL A 625 17.32 10.15 -1.06
N ALA A 626 16.42 9.92 -0.10
CA ALA A 626 16.70 8.90 0.88
C ALA A 626 17.09 7.68 0.02
N PRO A 627 18.29 7.11 0.20
CA PRO A 627 18.61 5.87 -0.48
C PRO A 627 17.41 4.95 -0.25
N PRO A 628 16.97 4.18 -1.27
CA PRO A 628 15.89 3.22 -1.07
C PRO A 628 16.25 2.49 0.22
N PRO A 629 15.35 2.44 1.23
CA PRO A 629 15.66 1.73 2.44
C PRO A 629 16.19 0.38 2.01
N ARG A 630 17.32 -0.06 2.58
CA ARG A 630 17.78 -1.43 2.39
C ARG A 630 16.68 -2.30 2.98
N HIS A 631 15.68 -2.62 2.18
CA HIS A 631 14.52 -3.36 2.58
C HIS A 631 15.01 -4.78 2.81
N SER A 632 15.07 -5.14 4.09
CA SER A 632 15.31 -6.51 4.47
C SER A 632 14.11 -7.35 4.05
N ILE A 633 14.32 -8.64 3.84
CA ILE A 633 13.27 -9.61 3.49
C ILE A 633 12.11 -9.60 4.51
N ASP A 634 12.30 -9.01 5.69
CA ASP A 634 11.30 -8.89 6.75
C ASP A 634 10.22 -7.81 6.47
N ASP A 635 10.43 -6.90 5.51
CA ASP A 635 9.45 -5.84 5.15
C ASP A 635 8.26 -6.37 4.32
N PHE A 636 8.29 -7.64 3.90
CA PHE A 636 7.17 -8.30 3.21
C PHE A 636 5.91 -8.49 4.10
N PHE A 637 5.99 -8.13 5.38
CA PHE A 637 4.90 -8.25 6.35
C PHE A 637 4.36 -6.89 6.87
N GLU A 638 4.76 -5.75 6.29
CA GLU A 638 4.10 -4.47 6.61
C GLU A 638 2.71 -4.36 5.97
N ASP A 639 1.72 -3.90 6.75
CA ASP A 639 0.32 -3.73 6.33
C ASP A 639 0.24 -2.77 5.13
N PRO A 640 -0.42 -3.15 4.02
CA PRO A 640 -0.62 -2.31 2.83
C PRO A 640 -1.16 -0.91 3.13
N ARG A 641 -1.85 -0.74 4.27
CA ARG A 641 -2.38 0.55 4.72
C ARG A 641 -1.31 1.54 5.18
N ILE A 642 -0.18 1.09 5.72
CA ILE A 642 0.92 1.99 6.14
C ILE A 642 1.60 2.61 4.92
N THR A 643 1.75 1.83 3.84
CA THR A 643 2.28 2.32 2.56
C THR A 643 1.32 3.32 1.91
N LEU A 644 0.02 3.06 1.97
CA LEU A 644 -1.03 3.95 1.46
C LEU A 644 -1.09 5.26 2.26
N ILE A 645 -1.02 5.21 3.59
CA ILE A 645 -1.01 6.40 4.46
C ILE A 645 0.22 7.25 4.20
N ARG A 646 1.42 6.67 4.05
CA ARG A 646 2.63 7.43 3.70
C ARG A 646 2.53 8.11 2.32
N HIS A 647 1.94 7.44 1.32
CA HIS A 647 1.69 8.05 0.00
C HIS A 647 0.66 9.19 0.07
N LEU A 648 -0.38 9.04 0.90
CA LEU A 648 -1.41 10.05 1.12
C LEU A 648 -0.90 11.24 1.95
N GLU A 649 -0.04 11.02 2.94
CA GLU A 649 0.62 12.08 3.74
C GLU A 649 1.62 12.88 2.91
N ALA A 650 2.39 12.23 2.02
CA ALA A 650 3.23 12.91 1.03
C ALA A 650 2.38 13.75 0.05
N SER A 651 1.18 13.26 -0.32
CA SER A 651 0.21 13.95 -1.18
C SER A 651 -0.45 15.16 -0.50
N ALA A 652 -0.68 15.11 0.82
CA ALA A 652 -1.29 16.20 1.58
C ALA A 652 -0.36 17.42 1.75
N GLN A 653 0.96 17.24 1.65
CA GLN A 653 1.94 18.33 1.70
C GLN A 653 2.18 19.00 0.34
N ALA A 654 1.69 18.43 -0.77
CA ALA A 654 1.78 19.01 -2.11
C ALA A 654 0.70 20.08 -2.34
N ARG A 655 1.02 21.32 -1.93
CA ARG A 655 0.50 22.64 -2.36
C ARG A 655 -0.91 22.75 -3.00
N THR A 656 -1.79 23.48 -2.32
CA THR A 656 -2.97 24.16 -2.88
C THR A 656 -2.57 25.21 -3.93
N ILE A 657 -2.62 24.86 -5.22
CA ILE A 657 -2.55 25.83 -6.32
C ILE A 657 -3.96 25.97 -6.90
N LYS A 658 -4.57 27.15 -6.73
CA LYS A 658 -5.81 27.53 -7.45
C LYS A 658 -5.45 27.78 -8.91
N ILE A 659 -6.05 27.06 -9.85
CA ILE A 659 -5.86 27.26 -11.30
C ILE A 659 -7.22 27.49 -11.94
N ASN A 660 -7.24 28.45 -12.86
CA ASN A 660 -8.37 28.94 -13.61
C ASN A 660 -8.70 27.93 -14.73
N GLU A 661 -9.85 27.27 -14.66
CA GLU A 661 -10.29 26.27 -15.64
C GLU A 661 -10.87 26.97 -16.90
N GLN A 662 -10.09 27.02 -17.97
CA GLN A 662 -10.63 27.18 -19.32
C GLN A 662 -10.92 25.77 -19.86
N PRO A 663 -12.02 25.54 -20.60
CA PRO A 663 -12.30 24.24 -21.20
C PRO A 663 -11.24 23.93 -22.27
N GLU A 664 -10.37 22.96 -21.96
CA GLU A 664 -9.28 22.55 -22.83
C GLU A 664 -9.81 21.83 -24.08
N GLN A 665 -9.19 22.10 -25.23
CA GLN A 665 -9.64 21.58 -26.52
C GLN A 665 -9.27 20.10 -26.67
N SER A 666 -10.29 19.23 -26.77
CA SER A 666 -10.12 17.81 -27.07
C SER A 666 -9.70 17.59 -28.53
N VAL A 667 -8.78 16.66 -28.77
CA VAL A 667 -8.22 16.32 -30.08
C VAL A 667 -8.65 14.91 -30.48
N LYS A 668 -9.05 14.72 -31.74
CA LYS A 668 -9.37 13.38 -32.27
C LYS A 668 -8.10 12.64 -32.70
N PRO A 669 -8.08 11.29 -32.73
CA PRO A 669 -6.92 10.54 -33.22
C PRO A 669 -6.42 10.98 -34.60
N SER A 670 -7.33 11.29 -35.53
CA SER A 670 -7.00 11.76 -36.88
C SER A 670 -6.35 13.14 -36.96
N GLU A 671 -6.40 13.92 -35.87
CA GLU A 671 -5.84 15.27 -35.78
C GLU A 671 -4.45 15.27 -35.11
N LEU A 672 -3.98 14.10 -34.65
CA LEU A 672 -2.64 13.97 -34.09
C LEU A 672 -1.58 14.26 -35.16
N PRO A 673 -0.44 14.87 -34.79
CA PRO A 673 0.63 15.22 -35.71
C PRO A 673 1.48 13.99 -36.10
N VAL A 674 0.86 12.92 -36.59
CA VAL A 674 1.51 11.66 -36.95
C VAL A 674 1.05 11.16 -38.31
N ILE A 675 1.93 10.48 -39.03
CA ILE A 675 1.59 9.79 -40.28
C ILE A 675 0.97 8.45 -39.93
N PHE A 676 -0.31 8.27 -40.25
CA PHE A 676 -0.97 6.97 -40.12
C PHE A 676 -0.70 6.10 -41.36
N PRO A 677 -0.49 4.78 -41.18
CA PRO A 677 -0.34 3.86 -42.29
C PRO A 677 -1.62 3.79 -43.14
N GLU A 678 -1.45 3.45 -44.42
CA GLU A 678 -2.60 3.27 -45.32
C GLU A 678 -3.51 2.15 -44.80
N GLY A 679 -4.81 2.44 -44.71
CA GLY A 679 -5.78 1.49 -44.15
C GLY A 679 -5.73 1.32 -42.63
N TYR A 680 -5.15 2.29 -41.90
CA TYR A 680 -5.14 2.33 -40.43
C TYR A 680 -6.49 1.96 -39.82
N LYS A 681 -6.45 1.05 -38.85
CA LYS A 681 -7.59 0.65 -38.04
C LYS A 681 -7.15 0.52 -36.59
N ASP A 682 -7.89 1.16 -35.69
CA ASP A 682 -7.66 1.03 -34.27
C ASP A 682 -8.05 -0.38 -33.77
N LYS A 683 -7.03 -1.18 -33.50
CA LYS A 683 -7.14 -2.55 -32.98
C LYS A 683 -7.19 -2.62 -31.46
N THR A 684 -6.96 -1.50 -30.76
CA THR A 684 -6.95 -1.48 -29.29
C THR A 684 -8.33 -1.79 -28.71
N GLY A 685 -8.34 -2.34 -27.48
CA GLY A 685 -9.53 -2.88 -26.84
C GLY A 685 -10.13 -1.98 -25.77
N MET A 686 -9.31 -1.21 -25.05
CA MET A 686 -9.73 -0.64 -23.77
C MET A 686 -10.78 0.49 -23.89
N TYR A 687 -10.62 1.41 -24.85
CA TYR A 687 -11.65 2.43 -25.11
C TYR A 687 -13.01 1.84 -25.52
N LYS A 688 -13.00 0.76 -26.31
CA LYS A 688 -14.21 0.02 -26.66
C LYS A 688 -14.83 -0.66 -25.44
N TYR A 689 -13.99 -1.21 -24.56
CA TYR A 689 -14.42 -1.85 -23.31
C TYR A 689 -15.06 -0.83 -22.34
N TRP A 690 -14.50 0.36 -22.21
CA TRP A 690 -15.07 1.46 -21.42
C TRP A 690 -16.27 2.15 -22.07
N ARG A 691 -16.53 1.85 -23.35
CA ARG A 691 -17.62 2.43 -24.16
C ARG A 691 -17.48 3.95 -24.34
N THR A 692 -16.25 4.41 -24.47
CA THR A 692 -15.91 5.83 -24.64
C THR A 692 -15.21 6.06 -25.98
N GLU A 693 -15.54 7.17 -26.64
CA GLU A 693 -14.86 7.59 -27.86
C GLU A 693 -13.44 8.09 -27.53
N LYS A 694 -12.45 7.66 -28.31
CA LYS A 694 -11.07 8.17 -28.17
C LYS A 694 -11.01 9.66 -28.47
N LYS A 695 -10.75 10.44 -27.42
CA LYS A 695 -10.45 11.87 -27.49
C LYS A 695 -9.26 12.14 -26.58
N PHE A 696 -8.31 12.88 -27.10
CA PHE A 696 -7.05 13.16 -26.43
C PHE A 696 -7.01 14.59 -25.91
N VAL A 697 -6.18 14.80 -24.90
CA VAL A 697 -5.97 16.10 -24.26
C VAL A 697 -4.49 16.29 -23.96
N CYS A 698 -3.99 17.51 -24.13
CA CYS A 698 -2.68 17.92 -23.66
C CYS A 698 -2.87 19.05 -22.67
N GLN A 699 -2.70 18.79 -21.38
CA GLN A 699 -2.91 19.82 -20.35
C GLN A 699 -1.76 20.82 -20.34
N ASP A 700 -2.02 22.07 -19.98
CA ASP A 700 -0.95 23.08 -19.83
C ASP A 700 0.10 22.70 -18.75
N GLN A 701 -0.27 21.81 -17.83
CA GLN A 701 0.56 21.36 -16.70
C GLN A 701 1.23 20.00 -16.91
N ASP A 702 1.01 19.33 -18.05
CA ASP A 702 1.68 18.06 -18.36
C ASP A 702 3.17 18.34 -18.63
N THR A 703 4.01 18.36 -17.59
CA THR A 703 5.46 18.59 -17.72
C THR A 703 6.25 17.32 -18.03
N ASN A 704 5.64 16.15 -17.80
CA ASN A 704 6.20 14.82 -18.05
C ASN A 704 5.42 14.15 -19.20
N VAL A 705 6.11 13.77 -20.27
CA VAL A 705 5.46 13.17 -21.45
C VAL A 705 4.95 11.75 -21.20
N ALA A 706 5.60 10.99 -20.31
CA ALA A 706 5.16 9.65 -19.95
C ALA A 706 3.82 9.71 -19.18
N SER A 707 3.68 10.64 -18.23
CA SER A 707 2.40 10.92 -17.55
C SER A 707 1.32 11.40 -18.53
N HIS A 708 1.70 12.21 -19.52
CA HIS A 708 0.80 12.64 -20.59
C HIS A 708 0.29 11.44 -21.42
N LEU A 709 1.15 10.47 -21.74
CA LEU A 709 0.76 9.23 -22.41
C LEU A 709 -0.17 8.39 -21.53
N ALA A 710 0.17 8.17 -20.25
CA ALA A 710 -0.67 7.41 -19.33
C ALA A 710 -2.06 8.06 -19.13
N ARG A 711 -2.14 9.41 -19.11
CA ARG A 711 -3.41 10.15 -19.04
C ARG A 711 -4.29 9.84 -20.24
N ASN A 712 -3.68 9.88 -21.43
CA ASN A 712 -4.37 9.61 -22.69
C ASN A 712 -4.64 8.13 -22.92
N ALA A 713 -3.91 7.23 -22.27
CA ALA A 713 -4.25 5.81 -22.22
C ALA A 713 -5.49 5.57 -21.35
N LEU A 714 -5.58 6.22 -20.20
CA LEU A 714 -6.64 6.05 -19.20
C LEU A 714 -7.77 7.07 -19.36
N GLY A 715 -8.37 7.16 -20.54
CA GLY A 715 -9.58 7.95 -20.77
C GLY A 715 -9.36 9.32 -21.44
N GLY A 716 -8.13 9.84 -21.46
CA GLY A 716 -7.76 11.03 -22.23
C GLY A 716 -8.56 12.26 -21.85
N ALA A 717 -9.32 12.81 -22.80
CA ALA A 717 -10.15 13.99 -22.60
C ALA A 717 -11.34 13.74 -21.65
N ASP A 718 -11.72 12.47 -21.41
CA ASP A 718 -12.77 12.11 -20.45
C ASP A 718 -12.18 12.03 -19.04
N ALA A 719 -12.21 13.17 -18.34
CA ALA A 719 -11.69 13.27 -16.98
C ALA A 719 -12.50 12.44 -15.96
N ASP A 720 -13.81 12.31 -16.16
CA ASP A 720 -14.69 11.54 -15.28
C ASP A 720 -14.39 10.04 -15.38
N LEU A 721 -14.23 9.52 -16.61
CA LEU A 721 -13.78 8.14 -16.82
C LEU A 721 -12.40 7.90 -16.21
N ARG A 722 -11.43 8.78 -16.46
CA ARG A 722 -10.07 8.61 -15.92
C ARG A 722 -10.07 8.55 -14.40
N ASP A 723 -10.72 9.50 -13.75
CA ASP A 723 -10.77 9.58 -12.29
C ASP A 723 -11.53 8.36 -11.73
N THR A 724 -12.59 7.90 -12.41
CA THR A 724 -13.29 6.65 -12.09
C THR A 724 -12.36 5.45 -12.21
N LEU A 725 -11.58 5.33 -13.29
CA LEU A 725 -10.65 4.23 -13.50
C LEU A 725 -9.61 4.17 -12.38
N MET A 726 -9.10 5.31 -11.92
CA MET A 726 -8.09 5.38 -10.86
C MET A 726 -8.65 5.06 -9.46
N GLU A 727 -9.92 5.36 -9.20
CA GLU A 727 -10.61 5.04 -7.95
C GLU A 727 -10.86 3.53 -7.77
N ILE A 728 -10.91 2.75 -8.85
CA ILE A 728 -11.15 1.30 -8.76
C ILE A 728 -9.95 0.64 -8.07
N SER A 729 -10.19 0.05 -6.92
CA SER A 729 -9.17 -0.63 -6.11
C SER A 729 -8.83 -2.05 -6.60
N PRO A 730 -7.61 -2.54 -6.35
CA PRO A 730 -7.25 -3.95 -6.55
C PRO A 730 -8.07 -4.91 -5.68
N PRO A 731 -8.37 -6.14 -6.15
CA PRO A 731 -8.02 -6.71 -7.45
C PRO A 731 -9.03 -6.35 -8.58
N ARG A 732 -10.02 -5.49 -8.30
CA ARG A 732 -11.07 -5.17 -9.28
C ARG A 732 -10.54 -4.33 -10.44
N SER A 733 -9.58 -3.45 -10.17
CA SER A 733 -8.85 -2.62 -11.15
C SER A 733 -8.35 -3.40 -12.35
N ARG A 734 -7.81 -4.61 -12.14
CA ARG A 734 -7.27 -5.50 -13.20
C ARG A 734 -8.28 -5.84 -14.30
N ARG A 735 -9.59 -5.72 -14.03
CA ARG A 735 -10.66 -5.90 -15.05
C ARG A 735 -10.89 -4.69 -15.95
N PHE A 736 -10.34 -3.53 -15.58
CA PHE A 736 -10.61 -2.25 -16.21
C PHE A 736 -9.36 -1.53 -16.68
N ARG A 737 -8.18 -1.88 -16.16
CA ARG A 737 -6.86 -1.41 -16.59
C ARG A 737 -5.80 -2.41 -16.20
N ASP A 738 -4.66 -2.38 -16.89
CA ASP A 738 -3.46 -3.07 -16.46
C ASP A 738 -2.53 -2.14 -15.66
N ASP A 739 -1.47 -2.71 -15.09
CA ASP A 739 -0.29 -1.93 -14.72
C ASP A 739 0.25 -1.23 -15.99
N ILE A 740 0.62 0.05 -15.90
CA ILE A 740 1.14 0.82 -17.04
C ILE A 740 2.49 1.40 -16.65
N SER A 741 3.53 0.99 -17.36
CA SER A 741 4.89 1.52 -17.19
C SER A 741 5.43 2.03 -18.51
N ILE A 742 5.91 3.27 -18.51
CA ILE A 742 6.34 3.96 -19.73
C ILE A 742 7.69 4.63 -19.49
N ILE A 743 8.60 4.50 -20.44
CA ILE A 743 9.84 5.30 -20.57
C ILE A 743 9.82 5.98 -21.94
N VAL A 744 10.01 7.30 -21.96
CA VAL A 744 10.20 8.09 -23.19
C VAL A 744 11.58 8.71 -23.16
N VAL A 745 12.43 8.38 -24.15
CA VAL A 745 13.81 8.90 -24.25
C VAL A 745 13.92 9.83 -25.46
N PHE A 746 14.42 11.04 -25.27
CA PHE A 746 14.66 12.04 -26.30
C PHE A 746 16.16 12.18 -26.61
N PHE A 747 16.53 12.17 -27.89
CA PHE A 747 17.92 12.19 -28.35
C PHE A 747 18.38 13.60 -28.83
N ASP A 748 19.69 13.89 -28.70
CA ASP A 748 20.33 15.18 -29.08
C ASP A 748 21.35 15.09 -30.22
#